data_AF-A0A1X0UDU8-F1
#
_entry.id   AF-A0A1X0UDU8-F1
#
_cell.length_a   1.000
_cell.length_b   1.000
_cell.length_c   1.000
_cell.angle_alpha   90.00
_cell.angle_beta   90.00
_cell.angle_gamma   90.00
#
_symmetry.space_group_name_H-M   'P 1'
#
loop_
_entity.id
_entity.type
_entity.pdbx_description
1 polymer ?
#
loop_
_entity_poly.entity_id
_entity_poly.type
_entity_poly.pdbx_seq_one_letter_code
_entity_poly.pdbx_strand_id
1 'polypeptide(L)'
;MACSGLVVGLVLSLSMVGFASTVDAQPSESIEDQDGESLVLNWPSLGLGSEIVFEAADVEQAVQVPVPAGSSMLALTGQLRSPVELGRGYLEVTSADGRFLGSADIPDIESGQRVTPFSIDLAGAAVDAAAGVATLRMTVRPLDRSSAVCGAPQRLTAADLAVSFIAADLVPETVQQFFPSVLDTVEVFVDPEPTTAEKESVLTLAAALVHRYGPIPVQISVRPLGRTAPVPVGGGGLTRSVVVRDDTEPAASITDTGAGSVLVLNGTGSSLADQVGVFTAGLDRIVQVRSATVTNLEADEILGIDTLTFEQLGAVASTSVLGSAQLFSGFDSSSFGLTQPGSMKVHLMADYTPVSDATATATISAGGQVMHAQELDSSGRVDTTFTVAGGAIARTVGLNVALTYSPTAGCTPFTAPIQFSIDPESTVTVSGSSGGTGGFKSLPTSLMPTFQVAFDEQDPEADGVLGLSYATRVVASMQTTANAVMRPMVAPMDEVVGSGMGALVVADADSLGAAGISAPLAVAEGAVKISNDQGVTMDVDGGIGSLQVFAEGDRTVVAITTTGEWSLVGPVLDRATAGGSWADLSGDVVAAGLGGEAVPMTVMSDGPAGAVSGPERGWVTWLWIGASAVVVAAAVMVAGLWMDRRRKRAASR
;
A
#
# COMPACT_ATOMS: atom_id res chain seq x y z
N MET A 1 38.27 70.51 48.56
CA MET A 1 39.53 69.81 48.21
C MET A 1 39.52 69.60 46.71
N ALA A 2 40.48 70.24 46.03
CA ALA A 2 40.85 70.22 44.60
C ALA A 2 39.68 70.24 43.58
N CYS A 3 39.10 71.40 43.23
CA CYS A 3 39.60 72.42 42.28
C CYS A 3 39.98 71.90 40.89
N SER A 4 39.17 72.25 39.88
CA SER A 4 39.55 73.03 38.68
C SER A 4 38.61 72.61 37.53
N GLY A 5 37.98 73.49 36.76
CA GLY A 5 38.15 74.91 36.58
C GLY A 5 37.56 75.21 35.20
N LEU A 6 36.40 75.86 35.20
CA LEU A 6 35.61 76.22 34.03
C LEU A 6 35.98 77.66 33.63
N VAL A 7 36.44 77.86 32.38
CA VAL A 7 36.57 79.16 31.69
C VAL A 7 36.24 78.86 30.21
N VAL A 8 35.04 79.17 29.72
CA VAL A 8 34.53 80.46 29.21
C VAL A 8 35.16 80.86 27.87
N GLY A 9 34.28 81.10 26.88
CA GLY A 9 34.55 81.94 25.70
C GLY A 9 33.98 81.35 24.41
N LEU A 10 32.74 81.70 24.03
CA LEU A 10 32.41 82.70 22.97
C LEU A 10 32.83 82.18 21.57
N VAL A 11 31.95 81.98 20.59
CA VAL A 11 31.31 83.03 19.77
C VAL A 11 30.16 82.45 18.95
N LEU A 12 29.15 83.30 18.78
CA LEU A 12 27.91 83.17 18.01
C LEU A 12 28.06 82.90 16.50
N SER A 13 27.06 82.16 16.02
CA SER A 13 26.28 82.31 14.77
C SER A 13 26.93 82.08 13.40
N LEU A 14 26.43 81.07 12.68
CA LEU A 14 25.81 81.27 11.37
C LEU A 14 24.87 80.10 11.01
N SER A 15 23.69 80.45 10.52
CA SER A 15 22.54 79.61 10.17
C SER A 15 22.80 78.71 8.95
N MET A 16 22.22 77.51 8.91
CA MET A 16 21.65 76.93 7.67
C MET A 16 20.80 75.67 7.94
N VAL A 17 19.53 75.77 7.54
CA VAL A 17 18.69 74.79 6.80
C VAL A 17 18.71 73.33 7.28
N GLY A 18 17.54 72.88 7.74
CA GLY A 18 17.29 71.52 8.17
C GLY A 18 17.30 70.51 7.02
N PHE A 19 17.94 69.36 7.29
CA PHE A 19 17.65 68.09 6.67
C PHE A 19 17.03 67.18 7.74
N ALA A 20 15.98 66.47 7.37
CA ALA A 20 15.34 65.47 8.20
C ALA A 20 16.32 64.33 8.48
N SER A 21 16.62 64.10 9.75
CA SER A 21 17.37 62.94 10.21
C SER A 21 16.46 61.72 10.16
N THR A 22 16.90 60.71 9.42
CA THR A 22 16.42 59.33 9.53
C THR A 22 16.58 58.85 10.97
N VAL A 23 15.47 58.48 11.60
CA VAL A 23 15.48 57.77 12.87
C VAL A 23 15.86 56.32 12.55
N ASP A 24 17.06 55.93 12.96
CA ASP A 24 17.48 54.52 13.05
C ASP A 24 16.57 53.83 14.08
N ALA A 25 15.68 52.97 13.60
CA ALA A 25 14.96 52.04 14.44
C ALA A 25 15.94 50.91 14.79
N GLN A 26 16.20 50.75 16.09
CA GLN A 26 16.96 49.62 16.63
C GLN A 26 16.43 48.30 16.06
N PRO A 27 17.31 47.33 15.75
CA PRO A 27 16.89 46.03 15.27
C PRO A 27 16.02 45.39 16.35
N SER A 28 14.76 45.17 16.02
CA SER A 28 13.88 44.26 16.75
C SER A 28 14.58 42.91 16.87
N GLU A 29 14.67 42.45 18.11
CA GLU A 29 15.18 41.14 18.51
C GLU A 29 14.83 40.08 17.47
N SER A 30 15.87 39.51 16.89
CA SER A 30 15.80 38.24 16.18
C SER A 30 15.07 37.25 17.08
N ILE A 31 13.95 36.73 16.58
CA ILE A 31 13.30 35.51 17.09
C ILE A 31 14.43 34.51 17.32
N GLU A 32 14.58 34.03 18.56
CA GLU A 32 15.48 32.93 18.89
C GLU A 32 15.23 31.80 17.87
N ASP A 33 16.28 31.45 17.12
CA ASP A 33 16.29 30.24 16.31
C ASP A 33 15.91 29.08 17.25
N GLN A 34 14.76 28.46 16.99
CA GLN A 34 14.46 27.18 17.61
C GLN A 34 15.45 26.18 17.05
N ASP A 35 16.52 25.90 17.82
CA ASP A 35 17.51 24.85 17.59
C ASP A 35 16.84 23.46 17.66
N GLY A 36 16.03 23.14 16.66
CA GLY A 36 15.51 21.80 16.39
C GLY A 36 16.02 21.32 15.03
N GLU A 37 16.41 20.05 14.95
CA GLU A 37 16.84 19.46 13.68
C GLU A 37 15.65 19.45 12.71
N SER A 38 15.83 20.05 11.53
CA SER A 38 14.79 20.14 10.51
C SER A 38 14.71 18.82 9.75
N LEU A 39 13.57 18.13 9.85
CA LEU A 39 13.29 16.89 9.15
C LEU A 39 12.39 17.19 7.94
N VAL A 40 12.84 16.87 6.72
CA VAL A 40 12.04 17.04 5.51
C VAL A 40 11.61 15.68 4.99
N LEU A 41 10.30 15.46 4.92
CA LEU A 41 9.70 14.22 4.41
C LEU A 41 8.90 14.52 3.14
N ASN A 42 9.18 13.75 2.08
CA ASN A 42 8.38 13.80 0.87
C ASN A 42 7.04 13.08 1.10
N TRP A 43 6.03 13.39 0.31
CA TRP A 43 4.71 12.79 0.46
C TRP A 43 4.69 11.25 0.38
N PRO A 44 5.41 10.59 -0.54
CA PRO A 44 5.52 9.13 -0.56
C PRO A 44 6.07 8.52 0.73
N SER A 45 7.06 9.15 1.37
CA SER A 45 7.59 8.70 2.67
C SER A 45 6.59 8.86 3.82
N LEU A 46 5.56 9.69 3.64
CA LEU A 46 4.42 9.84 4.54
C LEU A 46 3.24 8.94 4.12
N GLY A 47 3.42 8.08 3.11
CA GLY A 47 2.36 7.23 2.59
C GLY A 47 1.31 7.96 1.75
N LEU A 48 1.61 9.19 1.32
CA LEU A 48 0.75 10.01 0.48
C LEU A 48 1.12 9.88 -1.01
N GLY A 49 0.17 10.19 -1.89
CA GLY A 49 0.42 10.23 -3.33
C GLY A 49 1.50 11.25 -3.69
N SER A 50 2.22 11.01 -4.79
CA SER A 50 3.27 11.94 -5.26
C SER A 50 2.73 13.26 -5.83
N GLU A 51 1.41 13.33 -6.10
CA GLU A 51 0.73 14.51 -6.64
C GLU A 51 -0.74 14.58 -6.19
N ILE A 52 -1.29 15.80 -6.21
CA ILE A 52 -2.72 16.08 -6.12
C ILE A 52 -3.19 16.71 -7.42
N VAL A 53 -4.32 16.25 -7.93
CA VAL A 53 -4.97 16.82 -9.09
C VAL A 53 -6.27 17.51 -8.67
N PHE A 54 -6.38 18.80 -8.97
CA PHE A 54 -7.58 19.58 -8.82
C PHE A 54 -8.27 19.65 -10.19
N GLU A 55 -9.44 19.03 -10.31
CA GLU A 55 -10.22 18.96 -11.56
C GLU A 55 -11.27 20.10 -11.68
N ALA A 56 -11.53 20.81 -10.58
CA ALA A 56 -12.49 21.91 -10.50
C ALA A 56 -12.07 22.98 -9.49
N ALA A 57 -12.46 24.22 -9.76
CA ALA A 57 -12.34 25.33 -8.83
C ALA A 57 -13.36 25.21 -7.69
N ASP A 58 -13.04 25.80 -6.54
CA ASP A 58 -13.86 25.82 -5.32
C ASP A 58 -14.25 24.44 -4.75
N VAL A 59 -13.64 23.37 -5.26
CA VAL A 59 -13.72 22.03 -4.71
C VAL A 59 -12.54 21.83 -3.76
N GLU A 60 -12.87 21.51 -2.52
CA GLU A 60 -11.89 21.23 -1.48
C GLU A 60 -11.32 19.82 -1.63
N GLN A 61 -10.00 19.70 -1.56
CA GLN A 61 -9.27 18.45 -1.41
C GLN A 61 -8.71 18.38 0.01
N ALA A 62 -9.16 17.41 0.80
CA ALA A 62 -8.65 17.21 2.16
C ALA A 62 -7.60 16.10 2.16
N VAL A 63 -6.46 16.37 2.79
CA VAL A 63 -5.32 15.45 2.89
C VAL A 63 -4.94 15.31 4.35
N GLN A 64 -4.80 14.08 4.83
CA GLN A 64 -4.30 13.80 6.17
C GLN A 64 -2.80 13.58 6.08
N VAL A 65 -2.01 14.45 6.70
CA VAL A 65 -0.55 14.37 6.74
C VAL A 65 -0.14 13.77 8.08
N PRO A 66 0.47 12.58 8.11
CA PRO A 66 1.08 12.03 9.33
C PRO A 66 2.14 12.98 9.87
N VAL A 67 2.07 13.26 11.17
CA VAL A 67 3.02 14.13 11.87
C VAL A 67 3.87 13.25 12.78
N PRO A 68 5.20 13.17 12.57
CA PRO A 68 6.08 12.40 13.43
C PRO A 68 5.89 12.76 14.91
N ALA A 69 5.90 11.74 15.77
CA ALA A 69 5.63 11.93 17.19
C ALA A 69 6.59 12.94 17.81
N GLY A 70 6.03 13.95 18.49
CA GLY A 70 6.83 15.02 19.10
C GLY A 70 7.17 16.18 18.19
N SER A 71 7.03 16.03 16.88
CA SER A 71 7.39 17.07 15.94
C SER A 71 6.27 18.08 15.74
N SER A 72 6.63 19.31 15.37
CA SER A 72 5.71 20.31 14.85
C SER A 72 5.92 20.48 13.34
N MET A 73 4.84 20.76 12.61
CA MET A 73 4.91 21.06 11.18
C MET A 73 5.49 22.46 10.98
N LEU A 74 6.35 22.62 9.99
CA LEU A 74 7.01 23.89 9.67
C LEU A 74 6.52 24.46 8.33
N ALA A 75 6.70 23.74 7.23
CA ALA A 75 6.28 24.22 5.92
C ALA A 75 5.86 23.10 4.96
N LEU A 76 4.90 23.40 4.09
CA LEU A 76 4.54 22.58 2.93
C LEU A 76 5.20 23.19 1.70
N THR A 77 5.94 22.40 0.95
CA THR A 77 6.59 22.82 -0.29
C THR A 77 6.18 21.93 -1.45
N GLY A 78 6.22 22.48 -2.67
CA GLY A 78 5.95 21.72 -3.89
C GLY A 78 5.92 22.59 -5.14
N GLN A 79 5.37 22.04 -6.22
CA GLN A 79 5.22 22.69 -7.51
C GLN A 79 3.77 22.62 -8.01
N LEU A 80 3.20 23.76 -8.39
CA LEU A 80 1.96 23.82 -9.14
C LEU A 80 2.25 23.75 -10.64
N ARG A 81 1.57 22.86 -11.34
CA ARG A 81 1.70 22.62 -12.78
C ARG A 81 0.33 22.73 -13.42
N SER A 82 0.25 23.48 -14.52
CA SER A 82 -0.98 23.53 -15.32
C SER A 82 -0.67 23.31 -16.80
N PRO A 83 -1.38 22.38 -17.48
CA PRO A 83 -1.24 22.18 -18.93
C PRO A 83 -2.02 23.22 -19.75
N VAL A 84 -2.98 23.93 -19.15
CA VAL A 84 -3.87 24.90 -19.81
C VAL A 84 -3.97 26.20 -19.00
N GLU A 85 -4.39 27.29 -19.63
CA GLU A 85 -4.63 28.57 -18.95
C GLU A 85 -5.86 28.46 -18.05
N LEU A 86 -5.69 28.72 -16.75
CA LEU A 86 -6.74 28.61 -15.72
C LEU A 86 -7.30 29.98 -15.31
N GLY A 87 -6.81 31.07 -15.90
CA GLY A 87 -7.05 32.43 -15.45
C GLY A 87 -6.24 32.76 -14.20
N ARG A 88 -6.51 33.93 -13.60
CA ARG A 88 -5.86 34.33 -12.35
C ARG A 88 -6.55 33.66 -11.16
N GLY A 89 -5.75 33.13 -10.24
CA GLY A 89 -6.23 32.46 -9.05
C GLY A 89 -5.10 32.02 -8.12
N TYR A 90 -5.48 31.39 -7.02
CA TYR A 90 -4.53 30.88 -6.04
C TYR A 90 -5.02 29.55 -5.45
N LEU A 91 -4.09 28.69 -5.06
CA LEU A 91 -4.35 27.57 -4.18
C LEU A 91 -4.44 28.09 -2.75
N GLU A 92 -5.58 27.94 -2.11
CA GLU A 92 -5.81 28.22 -0.69
C GLU A 92 -5.56 26.96 0.13
N VAL A 93 -4.76 27.07 1.21
CA VAL A 93 -4.52 25.97 2.14
C VAL A 93 -5.02 26.37 3.52
N THR A 94 -5.87 25.52 4.08
CA THR A 94 -6.44 25.71 5.42
C THR A 94 -6.27 24.45 6.28
N SER A 95 -6.31 24.63 7.59
CA SER A 95 -6.25 23.57 8.60
C SER A 95 -7.65 22.97 8.83
N ALA A 96 -7.71 21.81 9.50
CA ALA A 96 -8.94 21.07 9.80
C ALA A 96 -10.05 21.92 10.44
N ASP A 97 -9.63 22.88 11.28
CA ASP A 97 -10.44 23.84 12.04
C ASP A 97 -10.88 25.07 11.24
N GLY A 98 -10.55 25.14 9.95
CA GLY A 98 -10.79 26.30 9.07
C GLY A 98 -9.71 27.40 9.18
N ARG A 99 -8.65 27.16 9.96
CA ARG A 99 -7.40 27.92 10.03
C ARG A 99 -6.83 28.28 8.66
N PHE A 100 -6.86 29.52 8.16
CA PHE A 100 -6.06 29.87 6.96
C PHE A 100 -4.56 29.73 7.27
N LEU A 101 -3.85 28.94 6.46
CA LEU A 101 -2.41 28.67 6.61
C LEU A 101 -1.59 29.45 5.57
N GLY A 102 -2.11 29.58 4.36
CA GLY A 102 -1.48 30.38 3.31
C GLY A 102 -2.09 30.15 1.94
N SER A 103 -1.54 30.83 0.95
CA SER A 103 -1.94 30.69 -0.44
C SER A 103 -0.74 30.67 -1.39
N ALA A 104 -0.88 29.97 -2.51
CA ALA A 104 0.11 29.93 -3.58
C ALA A 104 -0.54 30.33 -4.91
N ASP A 105 0.07 31.25 -5.65
CA ASP A 105 -0.44 31.67 -6.95
C ASP A 105 -0.34 30.52 -7.96
N ILE A 106 -1.40 30.32 -8.76
CA ILE A 106 -1.38 29.32 -9.83
C ILE A 106 -0.52 29.80 -11.01
N PRO A 107 0.03 28.90 -11.85
CA PRO A 107 0.88 29.29 -12.97
C PRO A 107 0.17 30.21 -13.97
N ASP A 108 0.80 31.33 -14.31
CA ASP A 108 0.37 32.27 -15.35
C ASP A 108 0.93 31.81 -16.71
N ILE A 109 0.11 31.11 -17.51
CA ILE A 109 0.54 30.55 -18.80
C ILE A 109 0.71 31.66 -19.84
N GLU A 110 -0.02 32.78 -19.74
CA GLU A 110 0.16 33.95 -20.61
C GLU A 110 1.58 34.52 -20.52
N SER A 111 2.20 34.45 -19.34
CA SER A 111 3.60 34.83 -19.10
C SER A 111 4.62 33.77 -19.57
N GLY A 112 4.17 32.61 -20.04
CA GLY A 112 5.00 31.47 -20.44
C GLY A 112 5.39 30.53 -19.28
N GLN A 113 4.88 30.76 -18.08
CA GLN A 113 5.20 29.99 -16.88
C GLN A 113 4.21 28.82 -16.69
N ARG A 114 4.65 27.60 -16.98
CA ARG A 114 3.84 26.37 -16.82
C ARG A 114 3.97 25.70 -15.45
N VAL A 115 4.93 26.13 -14.65
CA VAL A 115 5.25 25.57 -13.33
C VAL A 115 5.58 26.71 -12.36
N THR A 116 4.98 26.68 -11.18
CA THR A 116 5.21 27.65 -10.10
C THR A 116 5.55 26.90 -8.81
N PRO A 117 6.77 27.04 -8.24
CA PRO A 117 7.07 26.49 -6.94
C PRO A 117 6.33 27.26 -5.84
N PHE A 118 5.98 26.60 -4.74
CA PHE A 118 5.33 27.24 -3.61
C PHE A 118 5.86 26.73 -2.27
N SER A 119 5.67 27.56 -1.24
CA SER A 119 5.95 27.25 0.15
C SER A 119 4.86 27.86 1.03
N ILE A 120 4.17 27.05 1.81
CA ILE A 120 3.13 27.46 2.77
C ILE A 120 3.63 27.19 4.18
N ASP A 121 3.54 28.18 5.06
CA ASP A 121 3.83 28.01 6.49
C ASP A 121 2.75 27.13 7.15
N LEU A 122 3.19 26.10 7.87
CA LEU A 122 2.35 25.15 8.57
C LEU A 122 2.48 25.21 10.09
N ALA A 123 3.25 26.14 10.66
CA ALA A 123 3.48 26.25 12.10
C ALA A 123 2.19 26.37 12.90
N GLY A 124 1.14 26.92 12.29
CA GLY A 124 -0.17 27.00 12.93
C GLY A 124 -1.01 25.74 12.81
N ALA A 125 -0.76 24.80 11.88
CA ALA A 125 -1.66 23.69 11.52
C ALA A 125 -2.14 22.87 12.73
N ALA A 126 -3.44 22.55 12.78
CA ALA A 126 -3.99 21.74 13.86
C ALA A 126 -3.63 20.26 13.66
N VAL A 127 -2.96 19.68 14.65
CA VAL A 127 -2.63 18.25 14.69
C VAL A 127 -3.58 17.56 15.64
N ASP A 128 -4.22 16.48 15.17
CA ASP A 128 -4.94 15.57 16.06
C ASP A 128 -3.90 14.76 16.84
N ALA A 129 -3.76 15.06 18.13
CA ALA A 129 -2.77 14.40 18.99
C ALA A 129 -3.06 12.90 19.21
N ALA A 130 -4.32 12.47 19.12
CA ALA A 130 -4.70 11.07 19.30
C ALA A 130 -4.43 10.26 18.04
N ALA A 131 -4.69 10.85 16.87
CA ALA A 131 -4.47 10.20 15.57
C ALA A 131 -3.06 10.44 14.99
N GLY A 132 -2.31 11.43 15.49
CA GLY A 132 -0.97 11.79 14.99
C GLY A 132 -0.98 12.34 13.56
N VAL A 133 -2.08 12.96 13.13
CA VAL A 133 -2.28 13.47 11.77
C VAL A 133 -2.74 14.93 11.78
N ALA A 134 -2.31 15.69 10.78
CA ALA A 134 -2.83 17.02 10.50
C ALA A 134 -3.66 16.98 9.22
N THR A 135 -4.90 17.49 9.25
CA THR A 135 -5.71 17.59 8.03
C THR A 135 -5.50 18.95 7.36
N LEU A 136 -4.98 18.92 6.13
CA LEU A 136 -4.84 20.08 5.26
C LEU A 136 -5.97 20.08 4.24
N ARG A 137 -6.70 21.19 4.15
CA ARG A 137 -7.78 21.42 3.17
C ARG A 137 -7.28 22.38 2.11
N MET A 138 -7.19 21.90 0.89
CA MET A 138 -6.64 22.61 -0.25
C MET A 138 -7.74 22.93 -1.26
N THR A 139 -7.91 24.20 -1.63
CA THR A 139 -8.95 24.62 -2.58
C THR A 139 -8.39 25.61 -3.61
N VAL A 140 -8.67 25.38 -4.89
CA VAL A 140 -8.31 26.35 -5.94
C VAL A 140 -9.35 27.46 -6.01
N ARG A 141 -8.93 28.72 -5.82
CA ARG A 141 -9.79 29.91 -5.80
C ARG A 141 -9.56 30.76 -7.07
N PRO A 142 -10.54 30.85 -7.97
CA PRO A 142 -10.45 31.74 -9.13
C PRO A 142 -10.77 33.19 -8.74
N LEU A 143 -10.04 34.15 -9.31
CA LEU A 143 -10.30 35.58 -9.13
C LEU A 143 -11.39 36.09 -10.09
N ASP A 144 -11.52 35.48 -11.26
CA ASP A 144 -12.49 35.86 -12.29
C ASP A 144 -13.73 34.94 -12.24
N ARG A 145 -14.83 35.42 -11.62
CA ARG A 145 -16.05 34.65 -11.31
C ARG A 145 -17.13 34.67 -12.40
N SER A 146 -16.79 34.70 -13.69
CA SER A 146 -17.82 34.69 -14.75
C SER A 146 -18.45 33.30 -14.93
N SER A 147 -19.36 32.97 -14.00
CA SER A 147 -20.62 32.24 -14.19
C SER A 147 -20.61 31.04 -15.15
N ALA A 148 -20.00 29.93 -14.75
CA ALA A 148 -20.54 28.63 -15.11
C ALA A 148 -20.16 27.63 -14.02
N VAL A 149 -21.12 27.30 -13.16
CA VAL A 149 -21.05 26.15 -12.24
C VAL A 149 -20.84 24.83 -13.04
N CYS A 150 -20.96 24.88 -14.38
CA CYS A 150 -20.79 23.76 -15.31
C CYS A 150 -19.85 24.10 -16.50
N GLY A 151 -18.70 24.75 -16.26
CA GLY A 151 -17.64 24.95 -17.27
C GLY A 151 -16.80 23.69 -17.57
N ALA A 152 -15.93 23.74 -18.58
CA ALA A 152 -15.00 22.64 -18.89
C ALA A 152 -13.99 22.42 -17.74
N PRO A 153 -13.64 21.16 -17.40
CA PRO A 153 -12.79 20.85 -16.26
C PRO A 153 -11.42 21.53 -16.39
N GLN A 154 -11.02 22.19 -15.32
CA GLN A 154 -9.82 23.00 -15.20
C GLN A 154 -8.83 22.18 -14.36
N ARG A 155 -7.80 21.61 -14.99
CA ARG A 155 -6.87 20.69 -14.32
C ARG A 155 -5.62 21.41 -13.82
N LEU A 156 -5.46 21.50 -12.49
CA LEU A 156 -4.24 21.95 -11.82
C LEU A 156 -3.61 20.76 -11.09
N THR A 157 -2.30 20.58 -11.18
CA THR A 157 -1.58 19.51 -10.46
C THR A 157 -0.60 20.12 -9.47
N ALA A 158 -0.65 19.71 -8.21
CA ALA A 158 0.39 19.96 -7.21
C ALA A 158 1.29 18.72 -7.11
N ALA A 159 2.58 18.86 -7.42
CA ALA A 159 3.55 17.76 -7.48
C ALA A 159 4.80 18.07 -6.66
N ASP A 160 5.66 17.07 -6.49
CA ASP A 160 6.92 17.14 -5.73
C ASP A 160 6.70 17.66 -4.31
N LEU A 161 5.62 17.19 -3.68
CA LEU A 161 5.16 17.70 -2.40
C LEU A 161 6.02 17.14 -1.25
N ALA A 162 6.41 18.03 -0.34
CA ALA A 162 7.17 17.70 0.86
C ALA A 162 6.76 18.57 2.05
N VAL A 163 6.86 18.02 3.25
CA VAL A 163 6.59 18.71 4.51
C VAL A 163 7.87 18.74 5.34
N SER A 164 8.24 19.91 5.83
CA SER A 164 9.28 20.06 6.84
C SER A 164 8.68 20.06 8.23
N PHE A 165 9.41 19.46 9.16
CA PHE A 165 9.06 19.35 10.57
C PHE A 165 10.22 19.84 11.43
N ILE A 166 9.91 20.41 12.58
CA ILE A 166 10.87 20.60 13.66
C ILE A 166 10.78 19.35 14.53
N ALA A 167 11.83 18.52 14.50
CA ALA A 167 11.86 17.30 15.31
C ALA A 167 12.06 17.66 16.78
N ALA A 168 11.24 17.09 17.67
CA ALA A 168 11.57 17.05 19.08
C ALA A 168 12.31 15.75 19.40
N ASP A 169 13.32 15.84 20.25
CA ASP A 169 14.01 14.67 20.79
C ASP A 169 13.13 14.01 21.86
N LEU A 170 12.19 13.19 21.42
CA LEU A 170 11.27 12.45 22.30
C LEU A 170 11.72 10.99 22.41
N VAL A 171 12.34 10.69 23.56
CA VAL A 171 12.66 9.32 23.97
C VAL A 171 11.37 8.64 24.45
N PRO A 172 10.91 7.56 23.80
CA PRO A 172 9.66 6.91 24.19
C PRO A 172 9.74 6.33 25.62
N GLU A 173 8.77 6.67 26.48
CA GLU A 173 8.75 6.19 27.86
C GLU A 173 7.73 5.07 28.10
N THR A 174 6.84 4.80 27.16
CA THR A 174 5.76 3.80 27.32
C THR A 174 5.64 2.95 26.07
N VAL A 175 5.03 1.77 26.20
CA VAL A 175 4.79 0.89 25.04
C VAL A 175 3.94 1.59 23.98
N GLN A 176 2.93 2.37 24.40
CA GLN A 176 2.11 3.19 23.50
C GLN A 176 2.93 4.18 22.67
N GLN A 177 3.92 4.83 23.29
CA GLN A 177 4.73 5.86 22.63
C GLN A 177 5.85 5.28 21.76
N PHE A 178 6.15 3.99 21.90
CA PHE A 178 7.34 3.39 21.32
C PHE A 178 7.34 3.44 19.79
N PHE A 179 6.24 3.04 19.17
CA PHE A 179 6.08 3.06 17.72
C PHE A 179 5.38 4.35 17.26
N PRO A 180 6.12 5.31 16.67
CA PRO A 180 5.60 6.62 16.25
C PRO A 180 4.61 6.53 15.09
N SER A 181 3.98 7.63 14.70
CA SER A 181 3.12 7.73 13.50
C SER A 181 3.88 7.54 12.18
N VAL A 182 5.16 7.93 12.14
CA VAL A 182 6.07 7.79 10.99
C VAL A 182 7.29 7.00 11.44
N LEU A 183 7.59 5.92 10.73
CA LEU A 183 8.68 5.01 11.03
C LEU A 183 9.36 4.64 9.71
N ASP A 184 10.69 4.63 9.71
CA ASP A 184 11.48 4.24 8.52
C ASP A 184 12.04 2.82 8.70
N THR A 185 12.70 2.57 9.83
CA THR A 185 13.43 1.31 10.07
C THR A 185 13.11 0.71 11.43
N VAL A 186 12.94 -0.60 11.47
CA VAL A 186 12.88 -1.41 12.70
C VAL A 186 14.01 -2.42 12.70
N GLU A 187 14.90 -2.31 13.67
CA GLU A 187 15.95 -3.29 13.93
C GLU A 187 15.45 -4.29 14.97
N VAL A 188 15.24 -5.53 14.55
CA VAL A 188 14.80 -6.62 15.42
C VAL A 188 16.02 -7.48 15.79
N PHE A 189 16.39 -7.44 17.05
CA PHE A 189 17.49 -8.21 17.62
C PHE A 189 16.96 -9.53 18.20
N VAL A 190 17.60 -10.63 17.83
CA VAL A 190 17.24 -11.98 18.26
C VAL A 190 18.50 -12.83 18.42
N ASP A 191 18.44 -13.92 19.19
CA ASP A 191 19.57 -14.84 19.35
C ASP A 191 20.09 -15.36 17.98
N PRO A 192 21.42 -15.51 17.79
CA PRO A 192 21.97 -16.12 16.58
C PRO A 192 21.41 -17.51 16.26
N GLU A 193 21.00 -18.26 17.29
CA GLU A 193 20.32 -19.55 17.23
C GLU A 193 18.87 -19.39 17.76
N PRO A 194 17.97 -18.77 16.97
CA PRO A 194 16.64 -18.44 17.45
C PRO A 194 15.77 -19.69 17.63
N THR A 195 15.05 -19.74 18.74
CA THR A 195 14.03 -20.77 19.00
C THR A 195 12.84 -20.66 18.04
N THR A 196 12.03 -21.70 17.93
CA THR A 196 10.75 -21.67 17.18
C THR A 196 9.87 -20.49 17.61
N ALA A 197 9.77 -20.23 18.91
CA ALA A 197 8.98 -19.13 19.45
C ALA A 197 9.55 -17.75 19.06
N GLU A 198 10.87 -17.57 19.11
CA GLU A 198 11.55 -16.35 18.66
C GLU A 198 11.35 -16.14 17.15
N LYS A 199 11.53 -17.18 16.32
CA LYS A 199 11.30 -17.13 14.86
C LYS A 199 9.87 -16.69 14.54
N GLU A 200 8.87 -17.35 15.13
CA GLU A 200 7.45 -17.03 14.90
C GLU A 200 7.12 -15.61 15.35
N SER A 201 7.65 -15.19 16.50
CA SER A 201 7.44 -13.85 17.06
C SER A 201 8.02 -12.75 16.18
N VAL A 202 9.22 -12.95 15.63
CA VAL A 202 9.85 -12.00 14.70
C VAL A 202 9.04 -11.88 13.41
N LEU A 203 8.62 -13.00 12.82
CA LEU A 203 7.82 -13.01 11.59
C LEU A 203 6.44 -12.36 11.80
N THR A 204 5.78 -12.66 12.92
CA THR A 204 4.48 -12.09 13.29
C THR A 204 4.59 -10.59 13.59
N LEU A 205 5.63 -10.16 14.31
CA LEU A 205 5.90 -8.74 14.56
C LEU A 205 6.13 -8.00 13.25
N ALA A 206 6.89 -8.59 12.32
CA ALA A 206 7.15 -7.99 11.02
C ALA A 206 5.86 -7.78 10.22
N ALA A 207 4.99 -8.79 10.18
CA ALA A 207 3.67 -8.67 9.57
C ALA A 207 2.80 -7.61 10.26
N ALA A 208 2.77 -7.57 11.59
CA ALA A 208 1.98 -6.60 12.34
C ALA A 208 2.43 -5.16 12.07
N LEU A 209 3.74 -4.90 12.05
CA LEU A 209 4.31 -3.57 11.84
C LEU A 209 4.08 -3.09 10.40
N VAL A 210 4.36 -3.93 9.39
CA VAL A 210 4.09 -3.54 7.99
C VAL A 210 2.61 -3.28 7.78
N HIS A 211 1.72 -4.08 8.37
CA HIS A 211 0.28 -3.84 8.30
C HIS A 211 -0.13 -2.51 8.97
N ARG A 212 0.40 -2.23 10.16
CA ARG A 212 0.12 -0.99 10.91
C ARG A 212 0.49 0.27 10.11
N TYR A 213 1.61 0.22 9.40
CA TYR A 213 2.16 1.39 8.71
C TYR A 213 1.80 1.49 7.24
N GLY A 214 1.21 0.45 6.61
CA GLY A 214 0.81 0.53 5.21
C GLY A 214 -0.12 1.74 5.01
N PRO A 215 0.18 2.75 4.18
CA PRO A 215 1.04 2.84 2.97
C PRO A 215 2.49 3.38 3.13
N ILE A 216 3.00 3.59 4.34
CA ILE A 216 4.39 4.02 4.60
C ILE A 216 5.33 2.81 4.49
N PRO A 217 6.39 2.86 3.67
CA PRO A 217 7.35 1.77 3.56
C PRO A 217 8.22 1.68 4.82
N VAL A 218 8.03 0.61 5.62
CA VAL A 218 8.86 0.34 6.81
C VAL A 218 9.85 -0.78 6.49
N GLN A 219 11.13 -0.53 6.73
CA GLN A 219 12.19 -1.53 6.61
C GLN A 219 12.32 -2.32 7.91
N ILE A 220 12.31 -3.65 7.82
CA ILE A 220 12.50 -4.53 8.98
C ILE A 220 13.79 -5.31 8.79
N SER A 221 14.73 -5.12 9.70
CA SER A 221 16.06 -5.72 9.66
C SER A 221 16.26 -6.61 10.87
N VAL A 222 16.56 -7.90 10.64
CA VAL A 222 16.84 -8.86 11.72
C VAL A 222 18.34 -8.90 11.98
N ARG A 223 18.74 -8.80 13.24
CA ARG A 223 20.13 -8.66 13.68
C ARG A 223 20.45 -9.66 14.79
N PRO A 224 21.64 -10.27 14.81
CA PRO A 224 22.03 -11.17 15.90
C PRO A 224 22.30 -10.39 17.19
N LEU A 225 21.80 -10.92 18.30
CA LEU A 225 22.10 -10.51 19.67
C LEU A 225 21.95 -11.72 20.59
N GLY A 226 23.06 -12.20 21.16
CA GLY A 226 22.99 -13.35 22.07
C GLY A 226 22.02 -13.11 23.24
N ARG A 227 21.29 -14.15 23.65
CA ARG A 227 20.18 -14.06 24.63
C ARG A 227 20.56 -13.38 25.94
N THR A 228 21.80 -13.56 26.41
CA THR A 228 22.31 -12.95 27.65
C THR A 228 23.09 -11.65 27.44
N ALA A 229 23.21 -11.19 26.18
CA ALA A 229 23.93 -9.96 25.88
C ALA A 229 23.16 -8.74 26.42
N PRO A 230 23.86 -7.64 26.77
CA PRO A 230 23.19 -6.39 27.12
C PRO A 230 22.27 -5.92 25.98
N VAL A 231 21.18 -5.25 26.35
CA VAL A 231 20.29 -4.58 25.39
C VAL A 231 21.13 -3.54 24.61
N PRO A 232 21.03 -3.50 23.27
CA PRO A 232 21.78 -2.54 22.45
C PRO A 232 21.33 -1.11 22.72
N VAL A 233 22.09 -0.13 22.24
CA VAL A 233 21.66 1.28 22.28
C VAL A 233 20.41 1.44 21.40
N GLY A 234 19.38 2.13 21.90
CA GLY A 234 18.14 2.35 21.16
C GLY A 234 18.32 3.20 19.91
N GLY A 235 17.53 2.91 18.88
CA GLY A 235 17.43 3.73 17.68
C GLY A 235 16.86 5.13 17.97
N GLY A 236 17.40 6.15 17.29
CA GLY A 236 16.91 7.53 17.33
C GLY A 236 16.06 7.89 16.10
N GLY A 237 15.36 9.03 16.17
CA GLY A 237 14.61 9.58 15.04
C GLY A 237 13.50 8.64 14.55
N LEU A 238 13.56 8.24 13.27
CA LEU A 238 12.60 7.34 12.60
C LEU A 238 13.01 5.86 12.66
N THR A 239 14.02 5.51 13.48
CA THR A 239 14.45 4.12 13.68
C THR A 239 14.04 3.62 15.06
N ARG A 240 13.58 2.38 15.16
CA ARG A 240 13.26 1.72 16.43
C ARG A 240 13.96 0.38 16.56
N SER A 241 14.41 0.07 17.78
CA SER A 241 15.11 -1.18 18.08
C SER A 241 14.22 -2.05 18.95
N VAL A 242 14.00 -3.29 18.54
CA VAL A 242 13.22 -4.29 19.26
C VAL A 242 14.13 -5.47 19.59
N VAL A 243 14.05 -5.99 20.80
CA VAL A 243 14.76 -7.21 21.23
C VAL A 243 13.71 -8.27 21.51
N VAL A 244 13.82 -9.42 20.85
CA VAL A 244 12.96 -10.59 21.07
C VAL A 244 13.79 -11.67 21.77
N ARG A 245 13.33 -12.17 22.92
CA ARG A 245 14.03 -13.18 23.69
C ARG A 245 13.10 -14.26 24.21
N ASP A 246 13.54 -15.50 24.07
CA ASP A 246 13.01 -16.61 24.85
C ASP A 246 13.53 -16.48 26.31
N ASP A 247 12.68 -16.00 27.21
CA ASP A 247 12.98 -15.82 28.63
C ASP A 247 11.74 -16.10 29.49
N THR A 248 11.95 -16.55 30.72
CA THR A 248 10.93 -17.01 31.68
C THR A 248 10.03 -15.90 32.25
N GLU A 249 10.38 -14.62 32.03
CA GLU A 249 9.61 -13.47 32.49
C GLU A 249 8.86 -12.80 31.33
N PRO A 250 7.61 -13.22 31.02
CA PRO A 250 6.88 -12.71 29.87
C PRO A 250 6.46 -11.25 30.06
N ALA A 251 6.86 -10.39 29.13
CA ALA A 251 6.47 -8.99 29.09
C ALA A 251 6.80 -8.34 27.75
N ALA A 252 6.02 -7.33 27.37
CA ALA A 252 6.41 -6.29 26.44
C ALA A 252 6.82 -5.05 27.25
N SER A 253 8.10 -4.66 27.19
CA SER A 253 8.65 -3.63 28.08
C SER A 253 9.60 -2.66 27.38
N ILE A 254 9.63 -1.42 27.85
CA ILE A 254 10.54 -0.38 27.36
C ILE A 254 11.76 -0.30 28.28
N THR A 255 12.94 -0.47 27.69
CA THR A 255 14.24 -0.29 28.35
C THR A 255 14.88 1.00 27.87
N ASP A 256 15.14 1.92 28.80
CA ASP A 256 15.91 3.13 28.56
C ASP A 256 17.41 2.80 28.53
N THR A 257 18.09 3.23 27.47
CA THR A 257 19.52 3.00 27.23
C THR A 257 20.36 4.27 27.42
N GLY A 258 19.74 5.37 27.83
CA GLY A 258 20.34 6.69 27.99
C GLY A 258 20.50 7.48 26.69
N ALA A 259 20.60 6.81 25.54
CA ALA A 259 20.66 7.41 24.21
C ALA A 259 19.42 7.10 23.35
N GLY A 260 18.40 6.48 23.95
CA GLY A 260 17.17 6.06 23.29
C GLY A 260 16.47 4.93 24.05
N SER A 261 15.35 4.48 23.53
CA SER A 261 14.56 3.39 24.12
C SER A 261 14.58 2.15 23.23
N VAL A 262 14.55 0.98 23.86
CA VAL A 262 14.43 -0.32 23.19
C VAL A 262 13.19 -1.05 23.71
N LEU A 263 12.39 -1.58 22.81
CA LEU A 263 11.29 -2.48 23.16
C LEU A 263 11.84 -3.88 23.35
N VAL A 264 11.62 -4.47 24.50
CA VAL A 264 12.03 -5.84 24.84
C VAL A 264 10.77 -6.70 24.96
N LEU A 265 10.69 -7.73 24.12
CA LEU A 265 9.64 -8.74 24.08
C LEU A 265 10.22 -10.04 24.63
N ASN A 266 9.75 -10.43 25.82
CA ASN A 266 10.19 -11.63 26.53
C ASN A 266 9.02 -12.60 26.70
N GLY A 267 9.32 -13.89 26.80
CA GLY A 267 8.38 -14.97 27.07
C GLY A 267 8.97 -16.31 26.63
N THR A 268 8.28 -17.41 26.90
CA THR A 268 8.67 -18.75 26.43
C THR A 268 7.55 -19.40 25.63
N GLY A 269 7.87 -20.12 24.55
CA GLY A 269 6.86 -20.80 23.73
C GLY A 269 5.72 -19.85 23.30
N SER A 270 4.47 -20.27 23.51
CA SER A 270 3.29 -19.47 23.16
C SER A 270 3.18 -18.15 23.92
N SER A 271 3.74 -18.05 25.14
CA SER A 271 3.66 -16.80 25.92
C SER A 271 4.47 -15.65 25.30
N LEU A 272 5.51 -15.97 24.51
CA LEU A 272 6.26 -14.98 23.72
C LEU A 272 5.42 -14.47 22.54
N ALA A 273 4.77 -15.39 21.82
CA ALA A 273 3.84 -15.05 20.74
C ALA A 273 2.68 -14.17 21.26
N ASP A 274 2.16 -14.47 22.45
CA ASP A 274 1.13 -13.65 23.11
C ASP A 274 1.61 -12.21 23.37
N GLN A 275 2.89 -12.00 23.72
CA GLN A 275 3.43 -10.65 23.92
C GLN A 275 3.50 -9.86 22.60
N VAL A 276 3.80 -10.51 21.48
CA VAL A 276 3.71 -9.90 20.15
C VAL A 276 2.26 -9.58 19.78
N GLY A 277 1.34 -10.38 20.31
CA GLY A 277 -0.11 -10.23 20.20
C GLY A 277 -0.65 -8.83 20.53
N VAL A 278 0.03 -8.09 21.41
CA VAL A 278 -0.33 -6.70 21.73
C VAL A 278 -0.28 -5.78 20.49
N PHE A 279 0.61 -6.07 19.54
CA PHE A 279 0.77 -5.28 18.31
C PHE A 279 -0.15 -5.77 17.20
N THR A 280 -0.37 -7.08 17.08
CA THR A 280 -1.29 -7.64 16.08
C THR A 280 -2.73 -7.22 16.36
N ALA A 281 -3.12 -7.15 17.65
CA ALA A 281 -4.43 -6.69 18.09
C ALA A 281 -4.55 -5.14 18.19
N GLY A 282 -3.48 -4.39 17.91
CA GLY A 282 -3.45 -2.93 18.02
C GLY A 282 -3.63 -2.39 19.45
N LEU A 283 -3.45 -3.25 20.46
CA LEU A 283 -3.60 -2.92 21.88
C LEU A 283 -2.42 -2.12 22.43
N ASP A 284 -1.29 -2.08 21.74
CA ASP A 284 -0.13 -1.26 22.13
C ASP A 284 -0.53 0.22 22.33
N ARG A 285 -1.51 0.70 21.55
CA ARG A 285 -2.03 2.08 21.58
C ARG A 285 -2.69 2.48 22.91
N ILE A 286 -3.00 1.54 23.81
CA ILE A 286 -3.57 1.82 25.13
C ILE A 286 -2.60 1.53 26.28
N VAL A 287 -1.42 0.98 26.00
CA VAL A 287 -0.42 0.63 27.02
C VAL A 287 0.39 1.87 27.42
N GLN A 288 -0.22 2.72 28.24
CA GLN A 288 0.35 3.98 28.79
C GLN A 288 1.41 3.77 29.89
N VAL A 289 2.01 2.59 29.94
CA VAL A 289 2.99 2.20 30.96
C VAL A 289 4.25 1.64 30.30
N ARG A 290 5.33 1.54 31.07
CA ARG A 290 6.63 1.02 30.61
C ARG A 290 6.63 -0.46 30.30
N SER A 291 5.77 -1.23 30.93
CA SER A 291 5.73 -2.68 30.80
C SER A 291 4.31 -3.19 30.93
N ALA A 292 3.94 -4.15 30.08
CA ALA A 292 2.70 -4.89 30.16
C ALA A 292 2.96 -6.37 29.87
N THR A 293 2.18 -7.23 30.50
CA THR A 293 2.21 -8.68 30.25
C THR A 293 0.86 -9.10 29.69
N VAL A 294 0.89 -9.73 28.52
CA VAL A 294 -0.28 -10.40 27.95
C VAL A 294 -0.39 -11.77 28.59
N THR A 295 -1.49 -12.02 29.31
CA THR A 295 -1.73 -13.28 30.02
C THR A 295 -2.60 -14.26 29.23
N ASN A 296 -3.44 -13.73 28.34
CA ASN A 296 -4.26 -14.48 27.42
C ASN A 296 -4.58 -13.59 26.22
N LEU A 297 -4.44 -14.15 25.02
CA LEU A 297 -4.93 -13.55 23.79
C LEU A 297 -5.77 -14.61 23.09
N GLU A 298 -7.09 -14.39 23.04
CA GLU A 298 -7.94 -15.24 22.21
C GLU A 298 -7.61 -14.96 20.74
N ALA A 299 -7.27 -16.01 20.00
CA ALA A 299 -7.08 -15.89 18.57
C ALA A 299 -8.44 -15.56 17.92
N ASP A 300 -8.49 -14.50 17.11
CA ASP A 300 -9.65 -14.26 16.26
C ASP A 300 -9.94 -15.51 15.43
N GLU A 301 -11.17 -16.00 15.55
CA GLU A 301 -11.65 -17.15 14.80
C GLU A 301 -11.76 -16.74 13.33
N ILE A 302 -10.91 -17.31 12.47
CA ILE A 302 -11.00 -17.07 11.03
C ILE A 302 -12.32 -17.70 10.57
N LEU A 303 -13.34 -16.87 10.39
CA LEU A 303 -14.64 -17.27 9.89
C LEU A 303 -14.49 -17.68 8.42
N GLY A 304 -14.24 -18.97 8.19
CA GLY A 304 -14.41 -19.63 6.89
C GLY A 304 -15.88 -19.73 6.52
N ILE A 305 -16.61 -18.60 6.53
CA ILE A 305 -18.02 -18.54 6.18
C ILE A 305 -18.10 -17.96 4.77
N ASP A 306 -18.75 -18.70 3.88
CA ASP A 306 -19.01 -18.28 2.50
C ASP A 306 -19.88 -17.01 2.39
N THR A 307 -20.31 -16.39 3.50
CA THR A 307 -21.20 -15.22 3.54
C THR A 307 -20.84 -14.24 4.67
N LEU A 308 -20.71 -12.96 4.34
CA LEU A 308 -20.46 -11.86 5.29
C LEU A 308 -21.41 -10.67 5.02
N THR A 309 -21.67 -9.86 6.04
CA THR A 309 -22.44 -8.60 5.91
C THR A 309 -21.56 -7.43 5.48
N PHE A 310 -22.16 -6.36 4.95
CA PHE A 310 -21.44 -5.13 4.58
C PHE A 310 -20.84 -4.44 5.82
N GLU A 311 -21.47 -4.58 6.98
CA GLU A 311 -20.91 -4.12 8.26
C GLU A 311 -19.60 -4.85 8.60
N GLN A 312 -19.60 -6.19 8.50
CA GLN A 312 -18.42 -7.01 8.76
C GLN A 312 -17.29 -6.75 7.75
N LEU A 313 -17.67 -6.43 6.50
CA LEU A 313 -16.74 -6.13 5.42
C LEU A 313 -16.27 -4.66 5.40
N GLY A 314 -16.80 -3.80 6.28
CA GLY A 314 -16.49 -2.36 6.26
C GLY A 314 -16.99 -1.63 5.00
N ALA A 315 -17.97 -2.20 4.29
CA ALA A 315 -18.47 -1.73 2.99
C ALA A 315 -19.65 -0.75 3.08
N VAL A 316 -19.96 -0.23 4.26
CA VAL A 316 -21.02 0.76 4.47
C VAL A 316 -20.63 2.11 3.87
N ALA A 317 -21.57 2.76 3.18
CA ALA A 317 -21.32 4.05 2.53
C ALA A 317 -22.59 4.91 2.44
N SER A 318 -22.45 6.23 2.51
CA SER A 318 -23.55 7.18 2.32
C SER A 318 -23.10 8.46 1.60
N THR A 319 -24.01 9.14 0.92
CA THR A 319 -23.73 10.41 0.22
C THR A 319 -24.98 11.27 0.03
N SER A 320 -24.77 12.57 -0.18
CA SER A 320 -25.79 13.53 -0.56
C SER A 320 -25.63 13.93 -2.03
N VAL A 321 -26.71 13.94 -2.81
CA VAL A 321 -26.65 14.12 -4.27
C VAL A 321 -27.47 15.31 -4.73
N LEU A 322 -26.85 16.16 -5.54
CA LEU A 322 -27.49 17.21 -6.32
C LEU A 322 -26.82 17.28 -7.71
N GLY A 323 -27.56 16.96 -8.77
CA GLY A 323 -27.00 16.77 -10.11
C GLY A 323 -26.49 15.34 -10.31
N SER A 324 -25.22 15.09 -9.99
CA SER A 324 -24.60 13.77 -10.09
C SER A 324 -23.59 13.54 -8.97
N ALA A 325 -23.59 12.34 -8.40
CA ALA A 325 -22.60 11.90 -7.44
C ALA A 325 -22.25 10.43 -7.69
N GLN A 326 -21.09 10.01 -7.20
CA GLN A 326 -20.69 8.61 -7.18
C GLN A 326 -20.47 8.21 -5.71
N LEU A 327 -21.07 7.10 -5.32
CA LEU A 327 -20.87 6.47 -4.04
C LEU A 327 -20.08 5.19 -4.26
N PHE A 328 -18.88 5.13 -3.71
CA PHE A 328 -18.04 3.95 -3.77
C PHE A 328 -18.18 3.17 -2.47
N SER A 329 -18.58 1.92 -2.59
CA SER A 329 -18.55 0.92 -1.52
C SER A 329 -17.60 -0.18 -1.96
N GLY A 330 -16.69 -0.58 -1.09
CA GLY A 330 -15.70 -1.58 -1.40
C GLY A 330 -15.59 -2.59 -0.28
N PHE A 331 -15.30 -3.82 -0.63
CA PHE A 331 -14.92 -4.84 0.33
C PHE A 331 -13.78 -5.67 -0.23
N ASP A 332 -13.03 -6.29 0.67
CA ASP A 332 -11.91 -7.11 0.27
C ASP A 332 -12.30 -8.58 0.13
N SER A 333 -11.96 -9.17 -1.02
CA SER A 333 -12.20 -10.59 -1.28
C SER A 333 -11.42 -11.53 -0.36
N SER A 334 -10.30 -11.06 0.23
CA SER A 334 -9.50 -11.85 1.18
C SER A 334 -10.19 -12.08 2.52
N SER A 335 -11.21 -11.29 2.87
CA SER A 335 -12.03 -11.52 4.07
C SER A 335 -12.74 -12.90 4.05
N PHE A 336 -12.84 -13.53 2.88
CA PHE A 336 -13.41 -14.87 2.71
C PHE A 336 -12.36 -15.99 2.68
N GLY A 337 -11.06 -15.68 2.75
CA GLY A 337 -9.99 -16.68 2.76
C GLY A 337 -9.85 -17.52 1.47
N LEU A 338 -10.35 -17.01 0.32
CA LEU A 338 -10.35 -17.74 -0.94
C LEU A 338 -9.16 -17.36 -1.84
N THR A 339 -8.45 -18.36 -2.36
CA THR A 339 -7.37 -18.15 -3.34
C THR A 339 -7.88 -17.80 -4.74
N GLN A 340 -9.08 -18.28 -5.09
CA GLN A 340 -9.80 -17.93 -6.32
C GLN A 340 -11.30 -17.74 -6.05
N PRO A 341 -11.84 -16.51 -6.09
CA PRO A 341 -13.28 -16.29 -6.04
C PRO A 341 -13.89 -16.69 -7.38
N GLY A 342 -14.71 -17.74 -7.40
CA GLY A 342 -15.41 -18.20 -8.61
C GLY A 342 -16.60 -17.31 -9.01
N SER A 343 -17.45 -16.96 -8.05
CA SER A 343 -18.52 -15.96 -8.22
C SER A 343 -18.90 -15.35 -6.87
N MET A 344 -19.39 -14.11 -6.89
CA MET A 344 -19.92 -13.41 -5.71
C MET A 344 -21.36 -13.05 -5.94
N LYS A 345 -22.24 -13.44 -5.03
CA LYS A 345 -23.63 -13.03 -4.99
C LYS A 345 -23.77 -11.91 -3.96
N VAL A 346 -24.16 -10.73 -4.42
CA VAL A 346 -24.36 -9.54 -3.58
C VAL A 346 -25.85 -9.31 -3.41
N HIS A 347 -26.30 -9.19 -2.17
CA HIS A 347 -27.63 -8.70 -1.81
C HIS A 347 -27.45 -7.29 -1.23
N LEU A 348 -27.83 -6.28 -2.02
CA LEU A 348 -27.66 -4.88 -1.68
C LEU A 348 -28.99 -4.28 -1.23
N MET A 349 -29.00 -3.74 -0.02
CA MET A 349 -30.07 -2.93 0.53
C MET A 349 -29.58 -1.49 0.73
N ALA A 350 -30.43 -0.51 0.45
CA ALA A 350 -30.11 0.90 0.69
C ALA A 350 -31.38 1.73 0.96
N ASP A 351 -31.23 2.77 1.77
CA ASP A 351 -32.28 3.78 2.02
C ASP A 351 -31.91 5.10 1.33
N TYR A 352 -32.92 5.83 0.85
CA TYR A 352 -32.74 7.15 0.27
C TYR A 352 -33.90 8.09 0.60
N THR A 353 -33.66 9.41 0.50
CA THR A 353 -34.73 10.41 0.66
C THR A 353 -35.79 10.21 -0.43
N PRO A 354 -37.06 9.91 -0.08
CA PRO A 354 -38.10 9.67 -1.07
C PRO A 354 -38.20 10.80 -2.11
N VAL A 355 -38.22 10.42 -3.38
CA VAL A 355 -38.24 11.36 -4.50
C VAL A 355 -39.68 11.47 -5.01
N SER A 356 -40.21 12.69 -4.96
CA SER A 356 -41.50 13.06 -5.56
C SER A 356 -41.29 14.32 -6.39
N ASP A 357 -41.87 14.37 -7.58
CA ASP A 357 -41.81 15.53 -8.49
C ASP A 357 -40.39 15.94 -8.93
N ALA A 358 -39.46 14.99 -9.09
CA ALA A 358 -38.11 15.16 -9.64
C ALA A 358 -37.64 13.86 -10.31
N THR A 359 -36.53 13.90 -11.07
CA THR A 359 -35.95 12.70 -11.69
C THR A 359 -34.69 12.29 -10.95
N ALA A 360 -34.64 11.04 -10.51
CA ALA A 360 -33.48 10.47 -9.84
C ALA A 360 -33.22 9.04 -10.31
N THR A 361 -31.97 8.69 -10.53
CA THR A 361 -31.59 7.31 -10.91
C THR A 361 -30.39 6.85 -10.13
N ALA A 362 -30.37 5.56 -9.82
CA ALA A 362 -29.23 4.86 -9.25
C ALA A 362 -28.77 3.76 -10.21
N THR A 363 -27.50 3.80 -10.58
CA THR A 363 -26.86 2.76 -11.39
C THR A 363 -25.76 2.12 -10.57
N ILE A 364 -25.89 0.82 -10.31
CA ILE A 364 -24.92 0.02 -9.55
C ILE A 364 -24.04 -0.71 -10.54
N SER A 365 -22.73 -0.54 -10.39
CA SER A 365 -21.74 -1.18 -11.24
C SER A 365 -20.63 -1.83 -10.42
N ALA A 366 -20.09 -2.92 -10.95
CA ALA A 366 -18.96 -3.65 -10.38
C ALA A 366 -17.94 -3.91 -11.51
N GLY A 367 -16.67 -3.60 -11.29
CA GLY A 367 -15.61 -3.77 -12.31
C GLY A 367 -15.88 -3.02 -13.62
N GLY A 368 -16.63 -1.91 -13.57
CA GLY A 368 -17.03 -1.12 -14.76
C GLY A 368 -18.23 -1.67 -15.54
N GLN A 369 -18.84 -2.77 -15.12
CA GLN A 369 -20.07 -3.30 -15.71
C GLN A 369 -21.29 -2.93 -14.87
N VAL A 370 -22.37 -2.49 -15.53
CA VAL A 370 -23.64 -2.16 -14.86
C VAL A 370 -24.36 -3.46 -14.48
N MET A 371 -24.53 -3.68 -13.18
CA MET A 371 -25.22 -4.84 -12.63
C MET A 371 -26.71 -4.58 -12.46
N HIS A 372 -27.05 -3.35 -12.07
CA HIS A 372 -28.43 -2.95 -11.80
C HIS A 372 -28.60 -1.45 -12.07
N ALA A 373 -29.77 -1.06 -12.55
CA ALA A 373 -30.14 0.34 -12.71
C ALA A 373 -31.63 0.49 -12.39
N GLN A 374 -31.97 1.50 -11.61
CA GLN A 374 -33.36 1.80 -11.25
C GLN A 374 -33.60 3.30 -11.08
N GLU A 375 -34.85 3.69 -11.26
CA GLU A 375 -35.34 5.01 -10.90
C GLU A 375 -35.58 5.06 -9.37
N LEU A 376 -35.18 6.16 -8.73
CA LEU A 376 -35.46 6.39 -7.31
C LEU A 376 -36.79 7.11 -7.18
N ASP A 377 -37.71 6.54 -6.39
CA ASP A 377 -39.11 6.93 -6.32
C ASP A 377 -39.55 7.28 -4.88
N SER A 378 -40.86 7.26 -4.63
CA SER A 378 -41.42 7.57 -3.31
C SER A 378 -41.21 6.47 -2.26
N SER A 379 -40.68 5.30 -2.62
CA SER A 379 -40.46 4.19 -1.69
C SER A 379 -39.33 4.45 -0.69
N GLY A 380 -38.33 5.24 -1.09
CA GLY A 380 -37.16 5.54 -0.27
C GLY A 380 -36.24 4.33 -0.03
N ARG A 381 -36.41 3.22 -0.78
CA ARG A 381 -35.63 1.98 -0.58
C ARG A 381 -35.16 1.31 -1.86
N VAL A 382 -34.02 0.65 -1.76
CA VAL A 382 -33.42 -0.24 -2.75
C VAL A 382 -33.25 -1.60 -2.11
N ASP A 383 -33.70 -2.66 -2.77
CA ASP A 383 -33.46 -4.04 -2.37
C ASP A 383 -33.25 -4.87 -3.64
N THR A 384 -32.02 -5.28 -3.90
CA THR A 384 -31.65 -5.97 -5.14
C THR A 384 -30.56 -7.00 -4.92
N THR A 385 -30.56 -8.05 -5.75
CA THR A 385 -29.54 -9.09 -5.73
C THR A 385 -28.94 -9.25 -7.11
N PHE A 386 -27.62 -9.30 -7.20
CA PHE A 386 -26.89 -9.52 -8.45
C PHE A 386 -25.65 -10.38 -8.21
N THR A 387 -25.10 -10.93 -9.29
CA THR A 387 -23.91 -11.79 -9.24
C THR A 387 -22.77 -11.15 -10.02
N VAL A 388 -21.61 -11.02 -9.36
CA VAL A 388 -20.35 -10.62 -9.97
C VAL A 388 -19.59 -11.90 -10.35
N ALA A 389 -19.31 -12.08 -11.63
CA ALA A 389 -18.57 -13.25 -12.12
C ALA A 389 -17.09 -13.16 -11.73
N GLY A 390 -16.45 -14.31 -11.44
CA GLY A 390 -15.06 -14.40 -10.96
C GLY A 390 -14.03 -13.60 -11.76
N GLY A 391 -14.17 -13.55 -13.09
CA GLY A 391 -13.28 -12.77 -13.96
C GLY A 391 -13.36 -11.25 -13.78
N ALA A 392 -14.37 -10.73 -13.07
CA ALA A 392 -14.56 -9.31 -12.75
C ALA A 392 -14.29 -8.98 -11.27
N ILE A 393 -13.93 -9.99 -10.46
CA ILE A 393 -13.63 -9.83 -9.03
C ILE A 393 -12.16 -9.44 -8.90
N ALA A 394 -11.91 -8.16 -8.63
CA ALA A 394 -10.60 -7.68 -8.20
C ALA A 394 -10.40 -7.94 -6.69
N ARG A 395 -9.15 -7.83 -6.21
CA ARG A 395 -8.77 -7.96 -4.78
C ARG A 395 -9.70 -7.15 -3.88
N THR A 396 -9.92 -5.89 -4.26
CA THR A 396 -10.97 -5.03 -3.71
C THR A 396 -12.14 -5.02 -4.69
N VAL A 397 -13.29 -5.51 -4.25
CA VAL A 397 -14.52 -5.49 -5.05
C VAL A 397 -15.15 -4.12 -4.87
N GLY A 398 -14.92 -3.24 -5.85
CA GLY A 398 -15.54 -1.93 -5.89
C GLY A 398 -16.97 -2.01 -6.46
N LEU A 399 -17.94 -1.67 -5.62
CA LEU A 399 -19.29 -1.31 -6.01
C LEU A 399 -19.37 0.21 -6.19
N ASN A 400 -19.57 0.66 -7.42
CA ASN A 400 -19.83 2.06 -7.72
C ASN A 400 -21.32 2.26 -7.94
N VAL A 401 -21.94 3.08 -7.10
CA VAL A 401 -23.31 3.54 -7.24
C VAL A 401 -23.26 4.96 -7.81
N ALA A 402 -23.51 5.07 -9.11
CA ALA A 402 -23.68 6.35 -9.79
C ALA A 402 -25.10 6.85 -9.58
N LEU A 403 -25.22 7.99 -8.91
CA LEU A 403 -26.49 8.63 -8.57
C LEU A 403 -26.64 9.89 -9.41
N THR A 404 -27.80 10.06 -10.03
CA THR A 404 -28.19 11.34 -10.62
C THR A 404 -29.47 11.82 -9.98
N TYR A 405 -29.55 13.13 -9.73
CA TYR A 405 -30.72 13.78 -9.19
C TYR A 405 -30.89 15.13 -9.87
N SER A 406 -31.98 15.28 -10.61
CA SER A 406 -32.35 16.51 -11.30
C SER A 406 -33.65 17.07 -10.72
N PRO A 407 -33.56 18.16 -9.93
CA PRO A 407 -34.74 18.81 -9.37
C PRO A 407 -35.44 19.68 -10.41
N THR A 408 -36.77 19.65 -10.40
CA THR A 408 -37.63 20.32 -11.39
C THR A 408 -37.56 21.86 -11.29
N ALA A 409 -37.15 22.42 -10.14
CA ALA A 409 -37.12 23.86 -9.89
C ALA A 409 -35.88 24.62 -10.43
N GLY A 410 -34.95 23.92 -11.10
CA GLY A 410 -33.69 24.50 -11.59
C GLY A 410 -32.65 24.77 -10.50
N CYS A 411 -31.40 25.06 -10.89
CA CYS A 411 -30.29 25.25 -9.96
C CYS A 411 -30.37 26.60 -9.24
N THR A 412 -31.04 26.64 -8.08
CA THR A 412 -31.10 27.80 -7.19
C THR A 412 -30.33 27.54 -5.88
N PRO A 413 -29.92 28.57 -5.13
CA PRO A 413 -29.27 28.41 -3.82
C PRO A 413 -30.10 27.67 -2.75
N PHE A 414 -31.40 27.44 -2.98
CA PHE A 414 -32.31 26.74 -2.04
C PHE A 414 -32.60 25.29 -2.42
N THR A 415 -31.86 24.75 -3.39
CA THR A 415 -32.07 23.39 -3.86
C THR A 415 -31.45 22.39 -2.89
N ALA A 416 -32.28 21.56 -2.25
CA ALA A 416 -31.80 20.56 -1.29
C ALA A 416 -31.34 19.28 -2.00
N PRO A 417 -30.20 18.68 -1.59
CA PRO A 417 -29.78 17.37 -2.08
C PRO A 417 -30.65 16.25 -1.50
N ILE A 418 -30.65 15.08 -2.15
CA ILE A 418 -31.21 13.84 -1.58
C ILE A 418 -30.10 13.03 -0.91
N GLN A 419 -30.43 12.32 0.18
CA GLN A 419 -29.50 11.40 0.84
C GLN A 419 -29.67 9.99 0.29
N PHE A 420 -28.57 9.24 0.15
CA PHE A 420 -28.54 7.82 -0.17
C PHE A 420 -27.56 7.11 0.79
N SER A 421 -27.95 5.97 1.36
CA SER A 421 -27.13 5.19 2.30
C SER A 421 -27.30 3.69 2.07
N ILE A 422 -26.20 2.96 1.98
CA ILE A 422 -26.20 1.49 1.93
C ILE A 422 -26.46 0.93 3.33
N ASP A 423 -27.32 -0.07 3.42
CA ASP A 423 -27.68 -0.73 4.67
C ASP A 423 -26.56 -1.71 5.12
N PRO A 424 -26.10 -1.65 6.38
CA PRO A 424 -25.09 -2.56 6.93
C PRO A 424 -25.45 -4.04 6.87
N GLU A 425 -26.75 -4.39 6.87
CA GLU A 425 -27.23 -5.78 6.77
C GLU A 425 -27.17 -6.37 5.35
N SER A 426 -26.79 -5.56 4.34
CA SER A 426 -26.47 -6.08 2.99
C SER A 426 -25.45 -7.22 3.09
N THR A 427 -25.52 -8.22 2.20
CA THR A 427 -24.66 -9.42 2.29
C THR A 427 -23.91 -9.72 1.01
N VAL A 428 -22.77 -10.42 1.16
CA VAL A 428 -21.98 -10.98 0.07
C VAL A 428 -21.77 -12.46 0.35
N THR A 429 -22.17 -13.32 -0.59
CA THR A 429 -21.88 -14.76 -0.58
C THR A 429 -20.88 -15.11 -1.68
N VAL A 430 -19.83 -15.86 -1.39
CA VAL A 430 -18.80 -16.26 -2.36
C VAL A 430 -18.86 -17.75 -2.66
N SER A 431 -18.59 -18.11 -3.91
CA SER A 431 -18.35 -19.50 -4.32
C SER A 431 -16.96 -19.56 -4.97
N GLY A 432 -16.00 -20.30 -4.42
CA GLY A 432 -14.63 -20.43 -4.95
C GLY A 432 -13.93 -21.69 -4.44
N SER A 433 -12.79 -22.06 -5.04
CA SER A 433 -11.96 -23.18 -4.59
C SER A 433 -10.62 -22.68 -4.07
N SER A 434 -10.16 -23.21 -2.94
CA SER A 434 -8.87 -22.91 -2.30
C SER A 434 -7.65 -23.52 -3.01
N GLY A 435 -7.73 -23.77 -4.32
CA GLY A 435 -6.64 -24.44 -5.05
C GLY A 435 -5.35 -23.64 -5.02
N GLY A 436 -4.24 -24.30 -4.68
CA GLY A 436 -2.89 -23.75 -4.69
C GLY A 436 -2.48 -23.36 -6.10
N THR A 437 -2.23 -22.07 -6.30
CA THR A 437 -1.68 -21.56 -7.56
C THR A 437 -0.22 -21.17 -7.34
N GLY A 438 0.68 -21.71 -8.19
CA GLY A 438 2.07 -21.26 -8.24
C GLY A 438 2.22 -19.86 -8.83
N GLY A 439 3.46 -19.42 -9.04
CA GLY A 439 3.81 -18.12 -9.63
C GLY A 439 3.74 -16.94 -8.67
N PHE A 440 4.58 -15.92 -8.86
CA PHE A 440 4.63 -14.75 -7.98
C PHE A 440 3.31 -13.98 -7.89
N LYS A 441 2.51 -14.00 -8.97
CA LYS A 441 1.19 -13.36 -9.03
C LYS A 441 0.15 -13.95 -8.07
N SER A 442 0.40 -15.13 -7.50
CA SER A 442 -0.48 -15.71 -6.48
C SER A 442 -0.19 -15.19 -5.07
N LEU A 443 0.86 -14.40 -4.87
CA LEU A 443 1.21 -13.82 -3.58
C LEU A 443 0.60 -12.41 -3.43
N PRO A 444 0.18 -12.03 -2.21
CA PRO A 444 0.19 -12.83 -0.99
C PRO A 444 -1.04 -13.74 -0.82
N THR A 445 -2.05 -13.64 -1.70
CA THR A 445 -3.39 -14.23 -1.49
C THR A 445 -3.39 -15.74 -1.25
N SER A 446 -2.46 -16.49 -1.86
CA SER A 446 -2.34 -17.94 -1.67
C SER A 446 -1.80 -18.38 -0.30
N LEU A 447 -1.21 -17.47 0.48
CA LEU A 447 -0.69 -17.73 1.83
C LEU A 447 -1.52 -17.02 2.93
N MET A 448 -2.56 -16.28 2.55
CA MET A 448 -3.32 -15.47 3.50
C MET A 448 -4.47 -16.25 4.17
N PRO A 449 -4.84 -15.87 5.41
CA PRO A 449 -4.06 -15.04 6.34
C PRO A 449 -2.99 -15.86 7.09
N THR A 450 -3.12 -17.18 7.13
CA THR A 450 -2.27 -18.13 7.89
C THR A 450 -1.54 -19.07 6.95
N PHE A 451 -0.24 -19.27 7.21
CA PHE A 451 0.60 -20.21 6.46
C PHE A 451 1.71 -20.73 7.37
N GLN A 452 2.29 -21.88 7.01
CA GLN A 452 3.40 -22.45 7.77
C GLN A 452 4.75 -21.92 7.29
N VAL A 453 5.72 -21.88 8.20
CA VAL A 453 7.10 -21.53 7.91
C VAL A 453 8.00 -22.64 8.41
N ALA A 454 8.85 -23.19 7.54
CA ALA A 454 9.86 -24.17 7.89
C ALA A 454 11.26 -23.65 7.57
N PHE A 455 12.20 -23.99 8.45
CA PHE A 455 13.62 -23.77 8.26
C PHE A 455 14.31 -25.14 8.23
N ASP A 456 15.39 -25.25 7.47
CA ASP A 456 16.22 -26.45 7.43
C ASP A 456 17.06 -26.56 8.72
N GLU A 457 16.59 -27.34 9.68
CA GLU A 457 17.26 -27.58 10.97
C GLU A 457 18.64 -28.25 10.82
N GLN A 458 18.95 -28.85 9.66
CA GLN A 458 20.25 -29.45 9.39
C GLN A 458 21.29 -28.43 8.87
N ASP A 459 20.84 -27.26 8.41
CA ASP A 459 21.68 -26.17 7.92
C ASP A 459 21.65 -24.98 8.91
N PRO A 460 22.76 -24.73 9.65
CA PRO A 460 22.82 -23.63 10.62
C PRO A 460 22.58 -22.23 10.03
N GLU A 461 22.88 -22.01 8.74
CA GLU A 461 22.63 -20.71 8.11
C GLU A 461 21.14 -20.53 7.77
N ALA A 462 20.49 -21.60 7.30
CA ALA A 462 19.06 -21.65 7.05
C ALA A 462 18.24 -21.58 8.35
N ASP A 463 18.63 -22.32 9.40
CA ASP A 463 17.93 -22.35 10.68
C ASP A 463 18.24 -21.13 11.57
N GLY A 464 19.39 -20.49 11.37
CA GLY A 464 19.86 -19.38 12.17
C GLY A 464 19.23 -18.02 11.84
N VAL A 465 19.85 -16.96 12.37
CA VAL A 465 19.42 -15.58 12.14
C VAL A 465 19.42 -15.16 10.66
N LEU A 466 20.28 -15.77 9.83
CA LEU A 466 20.36 -15.45 8.40
C LEU A 466 19.10 -15.90 7.66
N GLY A 467 18.71 -17.17 7.77
CA GLY A 467 17.47 -17.66 7.19
C GLY A 467 16.24 -16.95 7.74
N LEU A 468 16.20 -16.65 9.04
CA LEU A 468 15.13 -15.83 9.63
C LEU A 468 15.06 -14.43 9.02
N SER A 469 16.20 -13.79 8.72
CA SER A 469 16.24 -12.50 8.05
C SER A 469 15.65 -12.56 6.63
N TYR A 470 15.93 -13.64 5.89
CA TYR A 470 15.37 -13.86 4.55
C TYR A 470 13.87 -14.12 4.58
N ALA A 471 13.40 -14.98 5.49
CA ALA A 471 11.98 -15.21 5.70
C ALA A 471 11.26 -13.89 6.08
N THR A 472 11.83 -13.11 6.99
CA THR A 472 11.28 -11.83 7.45
C THR A 472 11.12 -10.84 6.30
N ARG A 473 12.11 -10.74 5.39
CA ARG A 473 12.02 -9.88 4.20
C ARG A 473 10.87 -10.28 3.27
N VAL A 474 10.68 -11.59 3.04
CA VAL A 474 9.58 -12.10 2.20
C VAL A 474 8.23 -11.85 2.87
N VAL A 475 8.08 -12.14 4.16
CA VAL A 475 6.84 -11.88 4.92
C VAL A 475 6.52 -10.39 4.96
N ALA A 476 7.49 -9.53 5.28
CA ALA A 476 7.30 -8.08 5.28
C ALA A 476 6.88 -7.57 3.90
N SER A 477 7.54 -8.02 2.84
CA SER A 477 7.20 -7.62 1.47
C SER A 477 5.81 -8.10 1.06
N MET A 478 5.40 -9.33 1.39
CA MET A 478 4.04 -9.83 1.16
C MET A 478 3.00 -9.01 1.93
N GLN A 479 3.30 -8.62 3.17
CA GLN A 479 2.38 -7.86 4.01
C GLN A 479 2.04 -6.48 3.43
N THR A 480 2.95 -5.84 2.69
CA THR A 480 2.70 -4.53 2.05
C THR A 480 1.50 -4.55 1.10
N THR A 481 1.17 -5.73 0.58
CA THR A 481 0.06 -5.97 -0.35
C THR A 481 -0.94 -6.97 0.23
N ALA A 482 -0.97 -7.18 1.54
CA ALA A 482 -1.96 -7.98 2.25
C ALA A 482 -2.93 -7.08 3.03
N ASN A 483 -4.23 -7.39 3.02
CA ASN A 483 -5.25 -6.57 3.70
C ASN A 483 -5.51 -6.97 5.14
N ALA A 484 -5.06 -8.15 5.55
CA ALA A 484 -5.09 -8.62 6.91
C ALA A 484 -3.65 -8.85 7.37
N VAL A 485 -3.42 -8.78 8.69
CA VAL A 485 -2.14 -9.19 9.28
C VAL A 485 -1.94 -10.66 8.99
N MET A 486 -0.85 -10.98 8.31
CA MET A 486 -0.45 -12.36 8.07
C MET A 486 0.01 -13.03 9.36
N ARG A 487 -0.25 -14.32 9.48
CA ARG A 487 0.00 -15.14 10.65
C ARG A 487 0.88 -16.34 10.27
N PRO A 488 2.20 -16.12 10.12
CA PRO A 488 3.15 -17.20 9.89
C PRO A 488 3.22 -18.11 11.12
N MET A 489 3.19 -19.42 10.92
CA MET A 489 3.30 -20.42 11.99
C MET A 489 4.56 -21.24 11.78
N VAL A 490 5.52 -21.16 12.69
CA VAL A 490 6.79 -21.88 12.52
C VAL A 490 6.60 -23.33 12.96
N ALA A 491 6.88 -24.26 12.05
CA ALA A 491 6.73 -25.69 12.31
C ALA A 491 7.91 -26.48 11.71
N PRO A 492 8.23 -27.67 12.27
CA PRO A 492 9.22 -28.57 11.71
C PRO A 492 8.91 -28.96 10.25
N MET A 493 9.94 -29.21 9.45
CA MET A 493 9.81 -29.48 8.02
C MET A 493 8.86 -30.65 7.70
N ASP A 494 8.90 -31.73 8.49
CA ASP A 494 8.06 -32.91 8.31
C ASP A 494 6.57 -32.62 8.53
N GLU A 495 6.24 -31.76 9.51
CA GLU A 495 4.88 -31.26 9.73
C GLU A 495 4.41 -30.38 8.56
N VAL A 496 5.28 -29.50 8.05
CA VAL A 496 4.97 -28.61 6.92
C VAL A 496 4.74 -29.39 5.63
N VAL A 497 5.50 -30.46 5.38
CA VAL A 497 5.30 -31.35 4.22
C VAL A 497 4.00 -32.15 4.34
N GLY A 498 3.67 -32.62 5.55
CA GLY A 498 2.44 -33.38 5.81
C GLY A 498 1.16 -32.52 5.81
N SER A 499 1.31 -31.20 5.78
CA SER A 499 0.22 -30.23 5.87
C SER A 499 -0.35 -29.85 4.50
N GLY A 500 -1.66 -29.59 4.45
CA GLY A 500 -2.33 -29.00 3.28
C GLY A 500 -2.27 -27.49 3.22
N MET A 501 -1.68 -26.82 4.23
CA MET A 501 -1.58 -25.36 4.28
C MET A 501 -0.48 -24.84 3.35
N GLY A 502 -0.64 -23.61 2.86
CA GLY A 502 0.44 -22.91 2.17
C GLY A 502 1.68 -22.77 3.07
N ALA A 503 2.86 -22.73 2.46
CA ALA A 503 4.12 -22.76 3.20
C ALA A 503 5.18 -21.79 2.64
N LEU A 504 5.98 -21.23 3.54
CA LEU A 504 7.26 -20.59 3.26
C LEU A 504 8.38 -21.50 3.78
N VAL A 505 9.31 -21.89 2.94
CA VAL A 505 10.40 -22.81 3.29
C VAL A 505 11.74 -22.14 3.03
N VAL A 506 12.63 -22.17 4.01
CA VAL A 506 14.03 -21.72 3.88
C VAL A 506 14.94 -22.93 4.08
N ALA A 507 15.51 -23.43 2.99
CA ALA A 507 16.31 -24.65 3.01
C ALA A 507 17.30 -24.68 1.83
N ASP A 508 18.40 -25.43 1.97
CA ASP A 508 19.19 -25.80 0.80
C ASP A 508 18.35 -26.64 -0.18
N ALA A 509 18.65 -26.55 -1.47
CA ALA A 509 17.91 -27.26 -2.50
C ALA A 509 17.98 -28.79 -2.36
N ASP A 510 19.08 -29.35 -1.84
CA ASP A 510 19.19 -30.79 -1.56
C ASP A 510 18.25 -31.22 -0.43
N SER A 511 18.22 -30.45 0.67
CA SER A 511 17.35 -30.69 1.82
C SER A 511 15.86 -30.59 1.44
N LEU A 512 15.52 -29.63 0.59
CA LEU A 512 14.16 -29.46 0.09
C LEU A 512 13.71 -30.69 -0.73
N GLY A 513 14.59 -31.19 -1.61
CA GLY A 513 14.33 -32.42 -2.37
C GLY A 513 14.24 -33.66 -1.49
N ALA A 514 15.10 -33.76 -0.46
CA ALA A 514 15.07 -34.86 0.50
C ALA A 514 13.79 -34.89 1.34
N ALA A 515 13.19 -33.73 1.61
CA ALA A 515 11.88 -33.58 2.26
C ALA A 515 10.70 -33.97 1.36
N GLY A 516 10.96 -34.28 0.07
CA GLY A 516 9.93 -34.67 -0.90
C GLY A 516 9.26 -33.49 -1.61
N ILE A 517 9.73 -32.26 -1.38
CA ILE A 517 9.19 -31.06 -2.02
C ILE A 517 9.79 -30.92 -3.43
N SER A 518 8.91 -30.89 -4.44
CA SER A 518 9.31 -30.86 -5.86
C SER A 518 9.40 -29.42 -6.40
N ALA A 519 10.50 -28.73 -6.10
CA ALA A 519 10.71 -27.36 -6.53
C ALA A 519 11.02 -27.21 -8.05
N PRO A 520 10.70 -26.05 -8.66
CA PRO A 520 11.08 -25.70 -10.03
C PRO A 520 12.58 -25.83 -10.33
N LEU A 521 13.42 -25.31 -9.44
CA LEU A 521 14.86 -25.53 -9.40
C LEU A 521 15.17 -26.47 -8.23
N ALA A 522 15.72 -27.62 -8.57
CA ALA A 522 16.16 -28.64 -7.63
C ALA A 522 17.64 -28.97 -7.89
N VAL A 523 18.24 -29.80 -7.03
CA VAL A 523 19.56 -30.38 -7.28
C VAL A 523 19.41 -31.85 -7.67
N ALA A 524 20.19 -32.28 -8.64
CA ALA A 524 20.31 -33.67 -9.03
C ALA A 524 21.78 -33.99 -9.37
N GLU A 525 22.37 -34.95 -8.64
CA GLU A 525 23.76 -35.39 -8.84
C GLU A 525 24.80 -34.24 -8.76
N GLY A 526 24.53 -33.22 -7.93
CA GLY A 526 25.39 -32.04 -7.77
C GLY A 526 25.22 -30.97 -8.86
N ALA A 527 24.31 -31.17 -9.82
CA ALA A 527 23.94 -30.18 -10.83
C ALA A 527 22.56 -29.57 -10.54
N VAL A 528 22.34 -28.34 -10.99
CA VAL A 528 21.03 -27.68 -10.94
C VAL A 528 20.11 -28.35 -11.95
N LYS A 529 19.01 -28.92 -11.48
CA LYS A 529 17.95 -29.51 -12.30
C LYS A 529 16.79 -28.53 -12.41
N ILE A 530 16.41 -28.24 -13.66
CA ILE A 530 15.23 -27.43 -13.99
C ILE A 530 14.07 -28.40 -14.25
N SER A 531 13.05 -28.33 -13.41
CA SER A 531 11.85 -29.15 -13.45
C SER A 531 10.85 -28.66 -14.52
N ASN A 532 11.31 -28.60 -15.78
CA ASN A 532 10.47 -28.30 -16.96
C ASN A 532 10.21 -29.58 -17.79
N ASP A 533 9.39 -29.45 -18.84
CA ASP A 533 9.06 -30.54 -19.77
C ASP A 533 10.30 -31.14 -20.48
N GLN A 534 11.40 -30.38 -20.54
CA GLN A 534 12.65 -30.79 -21.16
C GLN A 534 13.62 -31.49 -20.20
N GLY A 535 13.40 -31.39 -18.88
CA GLY A 535 14.22 -32.03 -17.86
C GLY A 535 15.70 -31.64 -17.91
N VAL A 536 15.99 -30.35 -18.08
CA VAL A 536 17.37 -29.86 -18.25
C VAL A 536 18.14 -29.91 -16.92
N THR A 537 19.33 -30.51 -16.95
CA THR A 537 20.31 -30.46 -15.85
C THR A 537 21.49 -29.61 -16.28
N MET A 538 21.89 -28.65 -15.45
CA MET A 538 22.97 -27.71 -15.71
C MET A 538 23.92 -27.71 -14.51
N ASP A 539 25.20 -27.93 -14.77
CA ASP A 539 26.24 -27.68 -13.77
C ASP A 539 26.57 -26.18 -13.80
N VAL A 540 26.42 -25.52 -12.66
CA VAL A 540 26.62 -24.07 -12.52
C VAL A 540 27.67 -23.84 -11.46
N ASP A 541 28.88 -23.53 -11.93
CA ASP A 541 30.03 -23.23 -11.09
C ASP A 541 29.69 -22.14 -10.05
N GLY A 542 29.84 -22.49 -8.77
CA GLY A 542 29.57 -21.58 -7.64
C GLY A 542 28.12 -21.52 -7.17
N GLY A 543 27.21 -22.27 -7.80
CA GLY A 543 25.83 -22.42 -7.36
C GLY A 543 24.90 -21.26 -7.71
N ILE A 544 23.65 -21.40 -7.30
CA ILE A 544 22.55 -20.46 -7.56
C ILE A 544 21.78 -20.22 -6.26
N GLY A 545 21.53 -18.96 -5.93
CA GLY A 545 20.48 -18.56 -4.98
C GLY A 545 19.15 -18.37 -5.71
N SER A 546 18.04 -18.76 -5.10
CA SER A 546 16.72 -18.64 -5.72
C SER A 546 15.58 -18.38 -4.74
N LEU A 547 14.54 -17.74 -5.27
CA LEU A 547 13.23 -17.59 -4.65
C LEU A 547 12.22 -18.19 -5.63
N GLN A 548 11.42 -19.14 -5.17
CA GLN A 548 10.54 -19.94 -6.02
C GLN A 548 9.12 -19.96 -5.45
N VAL A 549 8.09 -19.85 -6.28
CA VAL A 549 6.67 -19.89 -5.88
C VAL A 549 5.94 -20.90 -6.75
N PHE A 550 5.56 -22.04 -6.21
CA PHE A 550 4.99 -23.14 -6.99
C PHE A 550 3.81 -23.80 -6.27
N ALA A 551 3.01 -24.54 -7.05
CA ALA A 551 1.94 -25.35 -6.50
C ALA A 551 2.48 -26.74 -6.13
N GLU A 552 2.16 -27.20 -4.92
CA GLU A 552 2.41 -28.56 -4.47
C GLU A 552 1.06 -29.20 -4.12
N GLY A 553 0.54 -30.01 -5.04
CA GLY A 553 -0.85 -30.47 -4.94
C GLY A 553 -1.82 -29.29 -4.96
N ASP A 554 -2.61 -29.14 -3.91
CA ASP A 554 -3.60 -28.08 -3.75
C ASP A 554 -3.12 -26.90 -2.88
N ARG A 555 -1.82 -26.80 -2.56
CA ARG A 555 -1.25 -25.72 -1.75
C ARG A 555 -0.17 -24.93 -2.50
N THR A 556 0.07 -23.69 -2.10
CA THR A 556 1.19 -22.89 -2.61
C THR A 556 2.39 -22.97 -1.68
N VAL A 557 3.58 -23.19 -2.26
CA VAL A 557 4.86 -23.19 -1.54
C VAL A 557 5.73 -22.07 -2.09
N VAL A 558 6.23 -21.24 -1.17
CA VAL A 558 7.30 -20.27 -1.42
C VAL A 558 8.58 -20.84 -0.86
N ALA A 559 9.60 -21.06 -1.68
CA ALA A 559 10.87 -21.60 -1.26
C ALA A 559 11.99 -20.59 -1.47
N ILE A 560 12.75 -20.30 -0.42
CA ILE A 560 14.03 -19.59 -0.46
C ILE A 560 15.11 -20.66 -0.40
N THR A 561 15.86 -20.83 -1.49
CA THR A 561 16.84 -21.91 -1.59
C THR A 561 18.15 -21.44 -2.20
N THR A 562 19.18 -22.26 -1.99
CA THR A 562 20.47 -22.14 -2.65
C THR A 562 20.95 -23.51 -3.08
N THR A 563 21.87 -23.56 -4.06
CA THR A 563 22.65 -24.75 -4.41
C THR A 563 24.15 -24.54 -4.12
N GLY A 564 24.47 -23.49 -3.37
CA GLY A 564 25.80 -22.99 -3.05
C GLY A 564 25.73 -22.07 -1.83
N GLU A 565 26.55 -21.02 -1.78
CA GLU A 565 26.60 -20.11 -0.63
C GLU A 565 25.30 -19.28 -0.46
N TRP A 566 24.80 -19.14 0.77
CA TRP A 566 23.59 -18.35 1.07
C TRP A 566 23.69 -16.87 0.69
N SER A 567 24.92 -16.33 0.57
CA SER A 567 25.16 -14.98 0.05
C SER A 567 24.54 -14.70 -1.33
N LEU A 568 24.27 -15.75 -2.12
CA LEU A 568 23.60 -15.65 -3.42
C LEU A 568 22.11 -15.29 -3.34
N VAL A 569 21.47 -15.50 -2.18
CA VAL A 569 20.04 -15.21 -1.97
C VAL A 569 19.78 -13.70 -1.82
N GLY A 570 20.75 -12.95 -1.30
CA GLY A 570 20.63 -11.50 -1.09
C GLY A 570 20.15 -10.75 -2.35
N PRO A 571 20.87 -10.84 -3.48
CA PRO A 571 20.48 -10.20 -4.75
C PRO A 571 19.11 -10.64 -5.27
N VAL A 572 18.74 -11.91 -5.05
CA VAL A 572 17.42 -12.45 -5.43
C VAL A 572 16.31 -11.76 -4.67
N LEU A 573 16.44 -11.65 -3.35
CA LEU A 573 15.46 -10.98 -2.51
C LEU A 573 15.45 -9.47 -2.76
N ASP A 574 16.60 -8.84 -2.98
CA ASP A 574 16.67 -7.42 -3.34
C ASP A 574 15.84 -7.15 -4.60
N ARG A 575 15.93 -8.03 -5.61
CA ARG A 575 15.15 -7.92 -6.84
C ARG A 575 13.66 -8.20 -6.64
N ALA A 576 13.32 -9.23 -5.85
CA ALA A 576 11.94 -9.65 -5.62
C ALA A 576 11.17 -8.67 -4.72
N THR A 577 11.85 -8.00 -3.79
CA THR A 577 11.25 -7.15 -2.77
C THR A 577 11.43 -5.64 -3.01
N ALA A 578 11.92 -5.22 -4.19
CA ALA A 578 12.29 -3.85 -4.56
C ALA A 578 11.16 -2.78 -4.61
N GLY A 579 10.08 -2.93 -3.84
CA GLY A 579 9.02 -1.93 -3.71
C GLY A 579 7.91 -1.99 -4.77
N GLY A 580 7.80 -3.09 -5.51
CA GLY A 580 6.68 -3.39 -6.42
C GLY A 580 5.74 -4.45 -5.83
N SER A 581 4.56 -4.61 -6.44
CA SER A 581 3.66 -5.71 -6.08
C SER A 581 4.30 -7.04 -6.51
N TRP A 582 4.10 -8.11 -5.75
CA TRP A 582 4.46 -9.47 -6.19
C TRP A 582 3.84 -9.83 -7.54
N ALA A 583 2.70 -9.21 -7.88
CA ALA A 583 2.06 -9.34 -9.18
C ALA A 583 2.85 -8.76 -10.37
N ASP A 584 3.81 -7.86 -10.11
CA ASP A 584 4.68 -7.27 -11.14
C ASP A 584 5.85 -8.19 -11.50
N LEU A 585 6.15 -9.19 -10.66
CA LEU A 585 7.08 -10.25 -10.98
C LEU A 585 6.40 -11.26 -11.91
N SER A 586 7.09 -11.63 -12.98
CA SER A 586 6.63 -12.68 -13.91
C SER A 586 7.30 -14.01 -13.58
N GLY A 587 6.57 -15.09 -13.83
CA GLY A 587 7.01 -16.46 -13.58
C GLY A 587 6.83 -16.93 -12.13
N ASP A 588 7.60 -17.96 -11.79
CA ASP A 588 7.60 -18.70 -10.54
C ASP A 588 8.99 -18.81 -9.92
N VAL A 589 10.04 -18.29 -10.58
CA VAL A 589 11.41 -18.35 -10.09
C VAL A 589 12.12 -17.02 -10.32
N VAL A 590 12.80 -16.50 -9.29
CA VAL A 590 13.88 -15.51 -9.44
C VAL A 590 15.16 -16.19 -8.98
N ALA A 591 16.20 -16.15 -9.82
CA ALA A 591 17.47 -16.80 -9.53
C ALA A 591 18.66 -15.89 -9.82
N ALA A 592 19.73 -16.05 -9.04
CA ALA A 592 21.00 -15.37 -9.25
C ALA A 592 22.18 -16.33 -8.97
N GLY A 593 23.17 -16.32 -9.85
CA GLY A 593 24.47 -16.97 -9.61
C GLY A 593 25.51 -15.98 -9.07
N LEU A 594 26.79 -16.36 -9.12
CA LEU A 594 27.92 -15.54 -8.64
C LEU A 594 28.00 -14.12 -9.23
N GLY A 595 27.43 -13.89 -10.42
CA GLY A 595 27.38 -12.56 -11.03
C GLY A 595 26.44 -11.57 -10.33
N GLY A 596 25.55 -12.05 -9.45
CA GLY A 596 24.63 -11.21 -8.66
C GLY A 596 23.47 -10.60 -9.44
N GLU A 597 23.36 -10.84 -10.75
CA GLU A 597 22.23 -10.38 -11.56
C GLU A 597 21.04 -11.33 -11.38
N ALA A 598 20.02 -10.89 -10.64
CA ALA A 598 18.81 -11.66 -10.38
C ALA A 598 17.83 -11.59 -11.57
N VAL A 599 17.46 -12.75 -12.10
CA VAL A 599 16.63 -12.88 -13.30
C VAL A 599 15.33 -13.61 -12.97
N PRO A 600 14.14 -13.01 -13.24
CA PRO A 600 12.87 -13.73 -13.17
C PRO A 600 12.70 -14.67 -14.37
N MET A 601 12.14 -15.85 -14.15
CA MET A 601 11.83 -16.82 -15.19
C MET A 601 10.61 -17.67 -14.83
N THR A 602 10.01 -18.26 -15.86
CA THR A 602 8.92 -19.22 -15.74
C THR A 602 9.46 -20.62 -16.00
N VAL A 603 9.36 -21.51 -15.02
CA VAL A 603 9.79 -22.91 -15.10
C VAL A 603 8.58 -23.84 -15.14
N MET A 604 7.67 -23.71 -14.18
CA MET A 604 6.43 -24.50 -14.11
C MET A 604 5.20 -23.66 -14.46
N SER A 605 5.01 -22.49 -13.83
CA SER A 605 3.80 -21.68 -13.98
C SER A 605 4.06 -20.17 -13.84
N ASP A 606 3.30 -19.35 -14.56
CA ASP A 606 3.27 -17.87 -14.39
C ASP A 606 2.15 -17.41 -13.44
N GLY A 607 1.53 -18.37 -12.73
CA GLY A 607 0.44 -18.17 -11.80
C GLY A 607 -0.94 -18.04 -12.42
N PRO A 608 -1.97 -17.63 -11.64
CA PRO A 608 -3.33 -17.53 -12.16
C PRO A 608 -3.36 -16.49 -13.28
N ALA A 609 -3.81 -16.89 -14.45
CA ALA A 609 -4.00 -15.97 -15.56
C ALA A 609 -5.07 -14.96 -15.15
N GLY A 610 -4.66 -13.72 -14.88
CA GLY A 610 -5.60 -12.62 -14.77
C GLY A 610 -6.49 -12.64 -15.99
N ALA A 611 -7.80 -12.79 -15.80
CA ALA A 611 -8.78 -12.70 -16.86
C ALA A 611 -8.85 -11.25 -17.35
N VAL A 612 -7.80 -10.78 -18.02
CA VAL A 612 -7.93 -9.64 -18.91
C VAL A 612 -8.82 -10.14 -20.01
N SER A 613 -10.09 -9.74 -19.96
CA SER A 613 -10.96 -9.74 -21.13
C SER A 613 -10.36 -8.77 -22.13
N GLY A 614 -9.28 -9.20 -22.79
CA GLY A 614 -8.92 -8.64 -24.08
C GLY A 614 -10.14 -8.83 -24.98
N PRO A 615 -10.45 -7.86 -25.86
CA PRO A 615 -11.57 -7.98 -26.77
C PRO A 615 -11.45 -9.35 -27.43
N GLU A 616 -12.48 -10.18 -27.27
CA GLU A 616 -12.48 -11.56 -27.69
C GLU A 616 -11.83 -11.66 -29.06
N ARG A 617 -10.89 -12.60 -29.18
CA ARG A 617 -10.18 -12.97 -30.41
C ARG A 617 -11.14 -13.55 -31.48
N GLY A 618 -12.45 -13.25 -31.41
CA GLY A 618 -13.48 -13.58 -32.37
C GLY A 618 -13.20 -12.99 -33.75
N TRP A 619 -12.58 -11.81 -33.84
CA TRP A 619 -12.25 -11.20 -35.14
C TRP A 619 -11.24 -12.02 -35.95
N VAL A 620 -10.30 -12.72 -35.30
CA VAL A 620 -9.28 -13.53 -36.00
C VAL A 620 -9.91 -14.80 -36.56
N THR A 621 -10.84 -15.43 -35.83
CA THR A 621 -11.67 -16.53 -36.37
C THR A 621 -12.55 -16.09 -37.53
N TRP A 622 -13.10 -14.87 -37.52
CA TRP A 622 -13.82 -14.31 -38.68
C TRP A 622 -12.90 -14.03 -39.88
N LEU A 623 -11.64 -13.65 -39.65
CA LEU A 623 -10.63 -13.52 -40.71
C LEU A 623 -10.25 -14.86 -41.33
N TRP A 624 -10.13 -15.93 -40.53
CA TRP A 624 -9.85 -17.28 -41.07
C TRP A 624 -11.07 -17.90 -41.77
N ILE A 625 -12.28 -17.66 -41.27
CA ILE A 625 -13.52 -18.08 -41.94
C ILE A 625 -13.70 -17.29 -43.26
N GLY A 626 -13.42 -15.98 -43.26
CA GLY A 626 -13.42 -15.15 -44.47
C GLY A 626 -12.35 -15.57 -45.49
N ALA A 627 -11.13 -15.88 -45.04
CA ALA A 627 -10.06 -16.37 -45.91
C ALA A 627 -10.39 -17.75 -46.51
N SER A 628 -11.02 -18.66 -45.75
CA SER A 628 -11.45 -19.96 -46.26
C SER A 628 -12.55 -19.85 -47.33
N ALA A 629 -13.49 -18.90 -47.18
CA ALA A 629 -14.54 -18.65 -48.16
C ALA A 629 -13.98 -18.10 -49.49
N VAL A 630 -12.97 -17.23 -49.44
CA VAL A 630 -12.29 -16.69 -50.64
C VAL A 630 -11.52 -17.79 -51.38
N VAL A 631 -10.84 -18.69 -50.65
CA VAL A 631 -10.10 -19.81 -51.26
C VAL A 631 -11.06 -20.81 -51.93
N VAL A 632 -12.20 -21.13 -51.31
CA VAL A 632 -13.21 -22.01 -51.90
C VAL A 632 -13.87 -21.36 -53.13
N ALA A 633 -14.20 -20.07 -53.07
CA ALA A 633 -14.76 -19.35 -54.22
C ALA A 633 -13.78 -19.28 -55.40
N ALA A 634 -12.49 -19.06 -55.13
CA ALA A 634 -11.44 -19.08 -56.15
C ALA A 634 -11.27 -20.49 -56.77
N ALA A 635 -11.30 -21.55 -55.95
CA ALA A 635 -11.22 -22.92 -56.44
C ALA A 635 -12.42 -23.30 -57.34
N VAL A 636 -13.64 -22.88 -56.98
CA VAL A 636 -14.85 -23.10 -57.80
C VAL A 636 -14.78 -22.32 -59.11
N MET A 637 -14.28 -21.08 -59.10
CA MET A 637 -14.07 -20.30 -60.34
C MET A 637 -13.04 -20.93 -61.26
N VAL A 638 -11.91 -21.41 -60.73
CA VAL A 638 -10.87 -22.10 -61.52
C VAL A 638 -11.39 -23.41 -62.08
N ALA A 639 -12.12 -24.20 -61.28
CA ALA A 639 -12.74 -25.44 -61.73
C ALA A 639 -13.82 -25.19 -62.81
N GLY A 640 -14.63 -24.14 -62.67
CA GLY A 640 -15.62 -23.72 -63.66
C GLY A 640 -14.99 -23.29 -64.98
N LEU A 641 -13.95 -22.46 -64.93
CA LEU A 641 -13.20 -22.02 -66.12
C LEU A 641 -12.46 -23.18 -66.81
N TRP A 642 -11.99 -24.16 -66.06
CA TRP A 642 -11.32 -25.34 -66.61
C TRP A 642 -12.31 -26.31 -67.27
N MET A 643 -13.50 -26.48 -66.69
CA MET A 643 -14.59 -27.28 -67.29
C MET A 643 -15.16 -26.62 -68.55
N ASP A 644 -15.31 -25.29 -68.58
CA ASP A 644 -15.77 -24.57 -69.77
C ASP A 644 -14.74 -24.61 -70.92
N ARG A 645 -13.44 -24.54 -70.59
CA ARG A 645 -12.36 -24.76 -71.57
C ARG A 645 -12.33 -26.19 -72.13
N ARG A 646 -12.68 -27.21 -71.33
CA ARG A 646 -12.79 -28.59 -71.83
C ARG A 646 -14.00 -28.77 -72.75
N ARG A 647 -15.15 -28.14 -72.46
CA ARG A 647 -16.34 -28.20 -73.33
C ARG A 647 -16.10 -27.49 -74.67
N LYS A 648 -15.36 -26.38 -74.69
CA LYS A 648 -15.01 -25.65 -75.93
C LYS A 648 -13.93 -26.35 -76.78
N ARG A 649 -13.13 -27.27 -76.22
CA ARG A 649 -12.19 -28.12 -76.98
C ARG A 649 -12.81 -29.43 -77.48
N ALA A 650 -14.01 -29.79 -77.01
CA ALA A 650 -14.79 -30.91 -77.52
C ALA A 650 -15.76 -30.52 -78.65
N ALA A 651 -15.91 -29.23 -78.95
CA ALA A 651 -16.73 -28.69 -80.02
C ALA A 651 -15.92 -28.17 -81.24
N SER A 652 -14.64 -28.56 -81.35
CA SER A 652 -13.79 -28.29 -82.53
C SER A 652 -13.12 -29.58 -83.04
N ARG A 653 -13.90 -30.65 -83.16
CA ARG A 653 -13.67 -31.72 -84.13
C ARG A 653 -14.83 -31.74 -85.11
#